data_AF-A0A0V0QYA2-F1
#
_entry.id   AF-A0A0V0QYA2-F1
#
_cell.length_a   1.000
_cell.length_b   1.000
_cell.length_c   1.000
_cell.angle_alpha   90.00
_cell.angle_beta   90.00
_cell.angle_gamma   90.00
#
_symmetry.space_group_name_H-M   'P 1'
#
loop_
_entity.id
_entity.type
_entity.pdbx_description
1 polymer ?
#
loop_
_entity_poly.entity_id
_entity_poly.type
_entity_poly.pdbx_seq_one_letter_code
_entity_poly.pdbx_strand_id
1 'polypeptide(L)'
;MVLLEGSIAQFLNCENLNFSNINVYQNTINQQSKGTFYLLTINKMTLNDSNFYNNSLIENGYGGGLYIEKSYDITIQNTSFYNCYSQIGAGVFALTIQQFNIINCQFFQNHAYDQAAGLSLESITQFKLENTIIKDNIANFQAGGLKQVNLIGVIYKNVTISHNQAYQIGGLMIMASINGYLENISINNNQAVSTIEGGLYMDQTQNFTIINSEAKNNLAILNGGFCWINGCYDIFFINVNFYNNTALHNIGGVGLIMQTFNILFENCTFEKGSGFRSGGLSFKSCSNSIISNSTFIYNFSTNMGAAVDMEGGGVFSTSCYSLTSQSSSYMNNMAQVYGGAYFILKTDLIQIIDQNTLQGNIVLENFLSEGGAIYGDSIKTFYLQQNKIKFNQSYSKGGAILLKSSFNIFLEKNIFESNNVFYIREHSRNKKDSNTYISQGGSIFILVDQYDLNRNEVETKLYINENQFFNNSACAGSSLFIEQQDDSILEIKIFYNNEIEKDQVDVGLIRYIGPFKDKIGKQLQNQVITKNINYIVQEQVVVYEYITNERRISQTSYQYGLCLSGTVLREGGEFQCLKCEDHGICEGGYGFNYPKKHYWRSSKDSHEYIYCEDEPELCLGNDECKEGYKGPLCQQCDFKNGYNQSQISTCQKCPASSSSITKIIIMHLQISYLVKPDDLSIPDIIQGFSTGLANPGKAVSLPLICFQAQDATKKTHTQYVNQLSFGYLYIEFKPQSYYWEIITMAMKGLEKLEYFKIID
;
A
#
# COMPACT_ATOMS: atom_id res chain seq x y z
N MET A 1 -13.92 65.71 32.74
CA MET A 1 -12.93 64.80 33.35
C MET A 1 -13.51 64.37 34.69
N VAL A 2 -14.29 63.29 34.70
CA VAL A 2 -14.89 62.71 35.92
C VAL A 2 -14.21 61.36 36.10
N LEU A 3 -13.42 61.21 37.15
CA LEU A 3 -12.73 59.98 37.54
C LEU A 3 -13.74 59.03 38.20
N LEU A 4 -14.47 58.22 37.43
CA LEU A 4 -15.39 57.23 38.00
C LEU A 4 -15.07 55.77 37.67
N GLU A 5 -14.08 55.45 36.83
CA GLU A 5 -13.69 54.05 36.56
C GLU A 5 -12.17 53.86 36.28
N GLY A 6 -11.31 54.51 37.06
CA GLY A 6 -9.88 54.18 37.16
C GLY A 6 -8.98 54.37 35.92
N SER A 7 -9.51 54.77 34.76
CA SER A 7 -8.71 55.08 33.55
C SER A 7 -8.04 56.46 33.65
N ILE A 8 -6.96 56.66 32.89
CA ILE A 8 -6.27 57.96 32.83
C ILE A 8 -7.02 58.99 32.00
N ALA A 9 -7.63 58.54 30.90
CA ALA A 9 -8.55 59.37 30.13
C ALA A 9 -9.84 58.59 29.83
N GLN A 10 -10.97 59.28 29.98
CA GLN A 10 -12.29 58.73 29.72
C GLN A 10 -13.08 59.67 28.81
N PHE A 11 -13.63 59.13 27.74
CA PHE A 11 -14.46 59.83 26.78
C PHE A 11 -15.81 59.14 26.71
N LEU A 12 -16.87 59.85 27.08
CA LEU A 12 -18.21 59.29 27.24
C LEU A 12 -19.19 60.06 26.35
N ASN A 13 -20.06 59.36 25.62
CA ASN A 13 -21.17 59.95 24.83
C ASN A 13 -20.71 61.03 23.84
N CYS A 14 -19.59 60.81 23.16
CA CYS A 14 -19.03 61.77 22.21
C CYS A 14 -19.54 61.50 20.79
N GLU A 15 -19.91 62.56 20.07
CA GLU A 15 -20.38 62.45 18.69
C GLU A 15 -19.21 62.22 17.71
N ASN A 16 -18.16 63.01 17.82
CA ASN A 16 -16.97 62.92 16.97
C ASN A 16 -15.70 63.11 17.82
N LEU A 17 -14.79 62.14 17.76
CA LEU A 17 -13.46 62.20 18.37
C LEU A 17 -12.37 62.01 17.32
N ASN A 18 -11.35 62.86 17.37
CA ASN A 18 -10.18 62.72 16.51
C ASN A 18 -8.92 62.86 17.36
N PHE A 19 -8.14 61.78 17.42
CA PHE A 19 -6.83 61.73 18.05
C PHE A 19 -5.79 61.56 16.95
N SER A 20 -4.80 62.45 16.93
CA SER A 20 -3.68 62.36 15.98
C SER A 20 -2.37 62.71 16.67
N ASN A 21 -1.30 61.98 16.32
CA ASN A 21 0.05 62.24 16.85
C ASN A 21 0.14 62.21 18.39
N ILE A 22 -0.62 61.32 19.05
CA ILE A 22 -0.61 61.20 20.50
C ILE A 22 0.31 60.06 20.97
N ASN A 23 0.94 60.26 22.12
CA ASN A 23 1.72 59.24 22.82
C ASN A 23 1.14 59.04 24.22
N VAL A 24 0.68 57.84 24.51
CA VAL A 24 0.11 57.45 25.82
C VAL A 24 0.99 56.37 26.41
N TYR A 25 1.77 56.70 27.44
CA TYR A 25 2.81 55.80 27.92
C TYR A 25 3.15 55.88 29.40
N GLN A 26 3.79 54.82 29.89
CA GLN A 26 4.28 54.69 31.28
C GLN A 26 3.19 54.88 32.33
N ASN A 27 2.00 54.39 32.01
CA ASN A 27 0.86 54.48 32.88
C ASN A 27 0.70 53.19 33.68
N THR A 28 0.51 53.30 34.98
CA THR A 28 0.25 52.13 35.83
C THR A 28 -0.98 52.37 36.67
N ILE A 29 -1.98 51.52 36.50
CA ILE A 29 -3.24 51.57 37.25
C ILE A 29 -3.33 50.30 38.12
N ASN A 30 -3.30 50.51 39.43
CA ASN A 30 -3.24 49.44 40.46
C ASN A 30 -4.62 49.06 41.02
N GLN A 31 -5.69 49.34 40.27
CA GLN A 31 -7.07 49.03 40.64
C GLN A 31 -7.81 48.55 39.40
N GLN A 32 -8.95 47.90 39.58
CA GLN A 32 -9.79 47.48 38.46
C GLN A 32 -10.19 48.68 37.60
N SER A 33 -9.83 48.64 36.32
CA SER A 33 -10.04 49.75 35.37
C SER A 33 -10.35 49.26 33.96
N LYS A 34 -11.03 50.12 33.20
CA LYS A 34 -11.28 49.92 31.76
C LYS A 34 -10.29 50.76 30.97
N GLY A 35 -9.19 50.15 30.56
CA GLY A 35 -8.14 50.74 29.73
C GLY A 35 -7.37 51.91 30.31
N THR A 36 -6.21 52.20 29.72
CA THR A 36 -5.51 53.48 29.97
C THR A 36 -6.33 54.62 29.37
N PHE A 37 -6.82 54.40 28.16
CA PHE A 37 -7.87 55.21 27.53
C PHE A 37 -9.17 54.41 27.46
N TYR A 38 -10.26 55.02 27.93
CA TYR A 38 -11.61 54.45 27.91
C TYR A 38 -12.54 55.26 27.02
N LEU A 39 -13.19 54.58 26.07
CA LEU A 39 -14.17 55.15 25.17
C LEU A 39 -15.50 54.41 25.33
N LEU A 40 -16.55 55.15 25.68
CA LEU A 40 -17.90 54.63 25.88
C LEU A 40 -18.89 55.45 25.06
N THR A 41 -19.72 54.76 24.27
CA THR A 41 -20.81 55.38 23.51
C THR A 41 -20.29 56.46 22.56
N ILE A 42 -19.35 56.09 21.69
CA ILE A 42 -18.78 56.99 20.70
C ILE A 42 -19.45 56.76 19.35
N ASN A 43 -20.01 57.83 18.77
CA ASN A 43 -20.64 57.71 17.45
C ASN A 43 -19.59 57.61 16.34
N LYS A 44 -18.56 58.47 16.36
CA LYS A 44 -17.44 58.41 15.42
C LYS A 44 -16.10 58.70 16.08
N MET A 45 -15.10 57.86 15.82
CA MET A 45 -13.72 58.08 16.28
C MET A 45 -12.70 57.79 15.18
N THR A 46 -11.69 58.65 15.08
CA THR A 46 -10.45 58.36 14.35
C THR A 46 -9.27 58.52 15.29
N LEU A 47 -8.44 57.48 15.36
CA LEU A 47 -7.13 57.49 16.04
C LEU A 47 -6.06 57.24 14.98
N ASN A 48 -5.18 58.21 14.79
CA ASN A 48 -4.18 58.17 13.73
C ASN A 48 -2.78 58.52 14.21
N ASP A 49 -1.75 57.94 13.59
CA ASP A 49 -0.33 58.29 13.77
C ASP A 49 0.09 58.37 15.25
N SER A 50 -0.33 57.39 16.05
CA SER A 50 -0.23 57.46 17.51
C SER A 50 0.45 56.24 18.13
N ASN A 51 0.87 56.36 19.40
CA ASN A 51 1.49 55.26 20.13
C ASN A 51 0.92 55.10 21.53
N PHE A 52 0.65 53.85 21.91
CA PHE A 52 0.25 53.44 23.26
C PHE A 52 1.27 52.41 23.75
N TYR A 53 2.06 52.74 24.78
CA TYR A 53 3.13 51.84 25.19
C TYR A 53 3.53 51.86 26.65
N ASN A 54 4.08 50.75 27.16
CA ASN A 54 4.48 50.62 28.57
C ASN A 54 3.32 50.99 29.52
N ASN A 55 2.09 50.62 29.17
CA ASN A 55 0.90 50.87 29.98
C ASN A 55 0.50 49.58 30.69
N SER A 56 0.25 49.63 32.00
CA SER A 56 0.03 48.45 32.82
C SER A 56 -1.21 48.56 33.70
N LEU A 57 -2.13 47.61 33.54
CA LEU A 57 -3.31 47.43 34.40
C LEU A 57 -3.11 46.15 35.21
N ILE A 58 -2.97 46.27 36.53
CA ILE A 58 -2.50 45.16 37.38
C ILE A 58 -3.64 44.27 37.90
N GLU A 59 -4.83 44.82 38.18
CA GLU A 59 -5.95 44.08 38.78
C GLU A 59 -7.14 43.98 37.81
N ASN A 60 -7.38 42.80 37.21
CA ASN A 60 -8.59 42.51 36.39
C ASN A 60 -8.94 43.59 35.33
N GLY A 61 -7.94 44.35 34.86
CA GLY A 61 -8.13 45.45 33.93
C GLY A 61 -8.21 44.97 32.48
N TYR A 62 -9.01 45.62 31.66
CA TYR A 62 -9.19 45.29 30.25
C TYR A 62 -8.60 46.40 29.37
N GLY A 63 -8.05 46.10 28.20
CA GLY A 63 -7.66 47.14 27.23
C GLY A 63 -6.42 47.95 27.65
N GLY A 64 -5.29 47.29 27.96
CA GLY A 64 -4.10 47.92 28.57
C GLY A 64 -3.69 49.24 27.93
N GLY A 65 -3.68 49.33 26.61
CA GLY A 65 -3.61 50.60 25.88
C GLY A 65 -4.97 51.28 25.77
N LEU A 66 -5.92 50.61 25.11
CA LEU A 66 -7.22 51.18 24.75
C LEU A 66 -8.38 50.23 25.05
N TYR A 67 -9.43 50.76 25.67
CA TYR A 67 -10.71 50.09 25.85
C TYR A 67 -11.81 50.87 25.13
N ILE A 68 -12.59 50.19 24.28
CA ILE A 68 -13.71 50.77 23.55
C ILE A 68 -14.98 49.93 23.76
N GLU A 69 -16.09 50.54 24.18
CA GLU A 69 -17.39 49.86 24.18
C GLU A 69 -18.56 50.67 23.63
N LYS A 70 -19.58 49.94 23.15
CA LYS A 70 -20.92 50.44 22.76
C LYS A 70 -20.85 51.60 21.76
N SER A 71 -19.99 51.46 20.75
CA SER A 71 -19.65 52.55 19.82
C SER A 71 -20.07 52.22 18.37
N TYR A 72 -20.13 53.21 17.49
CA TYR A 72 -20.65 53.03 16.14
C TYR A 72 -19.55 52.92 15.07
N ASP A 73 -18.88 54.02 14.71
CA ASP A 73 -17.86 54.06 13.65
C ASP A 73 -16.48 54.38 14.23
N ILE A 74 -15.63 53.38 14.37
CA ILE A 74 -14.30 53.51 14.97
C ILE A 74 -13.22 53.14 13.94
N THR A 75 -12.25 54.02 13.75
CA THR A 75 -11.09 53.77 12.89
C THR A 75 -9.79 54.05 13.64
N ILE A 76 -8.91 53.04 13.70
CA ILE A 76 -7.54 53.15 14.21
C ILE A 76 -6.59 52.92 13.03
N GLN A 77 -5.72 53.89 12.76
CA GLN A 77 -4.80 53.82 11.64
C GLN A 77 -3.39 54.27 12.00
N ASN A 78 -2.38 53.69 11.35
CA ASN A 78 -0.96 54.04 11.51
C ASN A 78 -0.52 54.13 12.98
N THR A 79 -1.04 53.23 13.83
CA THR A 79 -0.90 53.33 15.30
C THR A 79 -0.25 52.07 15.86
N SER A 80 0.61 52.23 16.87
CA SER A 80 1.30 51.13 17.54
C SER A 80 0.87 50.97 19.00
N PHE A 81 0.61 49.72 19.39
CA PHE A 81 0.33 49.30 20.76
C PHE A 81 1.40 48.29 21.20
N TYR A 82 2.24 48.66 22.17
CA TYR A 82 3.35 47.79 22.55
C TYR A 82 3.77 47.84 24.02
N ASN A 83 4.27 46.71 24.54
CA ASN A 83 4.61 46.58 25.96
C ASN A 83 3.45 46.99 26.90
N CYS A 84 2.21 46.77 26.48
CA CYS A 84 1.05 46.99 27.32
C CYS A 84 0.71 45.71 28.11
N TYR A 85 0.19 45.88 29.31
CA TYR A 85 -0.16 44.81 30.25
C TYR A 85 -1.62 44.96 30.71
N SER A 86 -2.40 43.88 30.65
CA SER A 86 -3.76 43.83 31.18
C SER A 86 -4.19 42.39 31.50
N GLN A 87 -5.42 42.21 31.99
CA GLN A 87 -6.05 40.90 32.11
C GLN A 87 -6.42 40.35 30.72
N ILE A 88 -7.12 41.15 29.91
CA ILE A 88 -7.53 40.80 28.54
C ILE A 88 -7.31 41.99 27.61
N GLY A 89 -6.89 41.73 26.37
CA GLY A 89 -6.76 42.79 25.34
C GLY A 89 -5.68 43.80 25.71
N ALA A 90 -4.45 43.36 25.97
CA ALA A 90 -3.42 44.23 26.54
C ALA A 90 -3.08 45.41 25.62
N GLY A 91 -3.03 45.21 24.30
CA GLY A 91 -3.03 46.32 23.35
C GLY A 91 -4.39 47.03 23.33
N VAL A 92 -5.41 46.36 22.77
CA VAL A 92 -6.76 46.90 22.61
C VAL A 92 -7.81 45.87 23.04
N PHE A 93 -8.82 46.34 23.77
CA PHE A 93 -10.06 45.62 24.04
C PHE A 93 -11.25 46.39 23.45
N ALA A 94 -12.01 45.76 22.56
CA ALA A 94 -13.13 46.39 21.86
C ALA A 94 -14.39 45.51 21.94
N LEU A 95 -15.50 46.10 22.41
CA LEU A 95 -16.74 45.38 22.68
C LEU A 95 -17.96 46.14 22.14
N THR A 96 -18.88 45.47 21.46
CA THR A 96 -20.14 46.07 20.99
C THR A 96 -19.89 47.28 20.09
N ILE A 97 -19.35 47.03 18.88
CA ILE A 97 -19.06 48.10 17.90
C ILE A 97 -19.77 47.80 16.58
N GLN A 98 -20.41 48.79 15.95
CA GLN A 98 -21.06 48.56 14.65
C GLN A 98 -20.04 48.36 13.53
N GLN A 99 -19.16 49.34 13.34
CA GLN A 99 -18.11 49.36 12.32
C GLN A 99 -16.76 49.66 12.98
N PHE A 100 -15.81 48.73 12.86
CA PHE A 100 -14.48 48.88 13.43
C PHE A 100 -13.39 48.56 12.41
N ASN A 101 -12.55 49.56 12.11
CA ASN A 101 -11.46 49.45 11.16
C ASN A 101 -10.10 49.63 11.88
N ILE A 102 -9.17 48.71 11.64
CA ILE A 102 -7.78 48.79 12.06
C ILE A 102 -6.89 48.66 10.82
N ILE A 103 -6.12 49.70 10.52
CA ILE A 103 -5.41 49.83 9.24
C ILE A 103 -3.95 50.25 9.48
N ASN A 104 -2.99 49.53 8.89
CA ASN A 104 -1.56 49.86 9.00
C ASN A 104 -1.07 49.95 10.47
N CYS A 105 -1.57 49.09 11.35
CA CYS A 105 -1.25 49.13 12.78
C CYS A 105 -0.24 48.05 13.20
N GLN A 106 0.31 48.20 14.41
CA GLN A 106 1.20 47.22 15.01
C GLN A 106 0.80 46.93 16.46
N PHE A 107 0.73 45.64 16.81
CA PHE A 107 0.47 45.17 18.17
C PHE A 107 1.60 44.22 18.55
N PHE A 108 2.53 44.66 19.42
CA PHE A 108 3.69 43.83 19.73
C PHE A 108 4.17 43.88 21.16
N GLN A 109 4.75 42.77 21.63
CA GLN A 109 5.31 42.65 22.98
C GLN A 109 4.30 42.98 24.10
N ASN A 110 3.01 42.83 23.83
CA ASN A 110 1.98 43.01 24.84
C ASN A 110 1.82 41.73 25.66
N HIS A 111 1.38 41.87 26.90
CA HIS A 111 1.20 40.76 27.82
C HIS A 111 -0.19 40.77 28.45
N ALA A 112 -0.95 39.69 28.28
CA ALA A 112 -2.23 39.49 28.94
C ALA A 112 -2.14 38.38 30.00
N TYR A 113 -2.67 38.62 31.20
CA TYR A 113 -2.74 37.58 32.25
C TYR A 113 -3.74 36.47 31.94
N ASP A 114 -4.72 36.72 31.06
CA ASP A 114 -5.69 35.71 30.65
C ASP A 114 -5.68 35.58 29.12
N GLN A 115 -6.18 36.56 28.37
CA GLN A 115 -6.45 36.36 26.95
C GLN A 115 -6.04 37.52 26.05
N ALA A 116 -5.69 37.20 24.79
CA ALA A 116 -5.65 38.16 23.69
C ALA A 116 -4.70 39.33 23.94
N ALA A 117 -3.40 39.06 24.08
CA ALA A 117 -2.45 40.09 24.48
C ALA A 117 -2.32 41.22 23.44
N GLY A 118 -2.41 40.93 22.15
CA GLY A 118 -2.49 41.96 21.11
C GLY A 118 -3.87 42.64 21.07
N LEU A 119 -4.88 41.91 20.60
CA LEU A 119 -6.20 42.45 20.29
C LEU A 119 -7.32 41.51 20.75
N SER A 120 -8.28 42.03 21.52
CA SER A 120 -9.50 41.33 21.91
C SER A 120 -10.74 42.03 21.37
N LEU A 121 -11.53 41.33 20.57
CA LEU A 121 -12.71 41.84 19.88
C LEU A 121 -13.95 41.04 20.23
N GLU A 122 -15.06 41.72 20.52
CA GLU A 122 -16.31 41.06 20.85
C GLU A 122 -17.54 41.83 20.32
N SER A 123 -18.48 41.11 19.72
CA SER A 123 -19.76 41.64 19.24
C SER A 123 -19.60 42.83 18.29
N ILE A 124 -18.97 42.60 17.13
CA ILE A 124 -18.72 43.63 16.11
C ILE A 124 -19.39 43.26 14.78
N THR A 125 -20.12 44.19 14.17
CA THR A 125 -20.99 43.86 13.01
C THR A 125 -20.28 43.99 11.65
N GLN A 126 -19.29 44.88 11.56
CA GLN A 126 -18.42 45.05 10.40
C GLN A 126 -17.01 45.29 10.91
N PHE A 127 -16.15 44.28 10.79
CA PHE A 127 -14.77 44.36 11.26
C PHE A 127 -13.79 44.26 10.11
N LYS A 128 -12.84 45.20 10.08
CA LYS A 128 -11.81 45.28 9.04
C LYS A 128 -10.43 45.40 9.67
N LEU A 129 -9.53 44.48 9.32
CA LEU A 129 -8.13 44.46 9.74
C LEU A 129 -7.23 44.43 8.51
N GLU A 130 -6.53 45.52 8.22
CA GLU A 130 -5.69 45.63 7.03
C GLU A 130 -4.26 46.03 7.33
N ASN A 131 -3.32 45.44 6.58
CA ASN A 131 -1.89 45.78 6.59
C ASN A 131 -1.31 45.85 8.02
N THR A 132 -1.74 44.94 8.89
CA THR A 132 -1.47 45.01 10.32
C THR A 132 -0.59 43.85 10.77
N ILE A 133 0.31 44.13 11.72
CA ILE A 133 1.23 43.15 12.28
C ILE A 133 0.90 42.94 13.77
N ILE A 134 0.69 41.67 14.15
CA ILE A 134 0.44 41.25 15.53
C ILE A 134 1.52 40.24 15.91
N LYS A 135 2.52 40.65 16.69
CA LYS A 135 3.70 39.81 16.94
C LYS A 135 4.25 39.86 18.35
N ASP A 136 4.94 38.80 18.76
CA ASP A 136 5.67 38.75 20.03
C ASP A 136 4.77 39.01 21.25
N ASN A 137 3.46 38.74 21.16
CA ASN A 137 2.53 38.96 22.27
C ASN A 137 2.36 37.67 23.09
N ILE A 138 2.19 37.82 24.41
CA ILE A 138 2.13 36.71 25.36
C ILE A 138 0.82 36.77 26.14
N ALA A 139 -0.02 35.74 26.04
CA ALA A 139 -1.18 35.56 26.91
C ALA A 139 -0.97 34.35 27.83
N ASN A 140 -1.19 34.47 29.13
CA ASN A 140 -0.96 33.33 30.03
C ASN A 140 -2.01 32.22 29.89
N PHE A 141 -3.16 32.47 29.23
CA PHE A 141 -4.18 31.44 28.99
C PHE A 141 -4.51 31.24 27.50
N GLN A 142 -5.22 32.17 26.84
CA GLN A 142 -5.73 31.97 25.47
C GLN A 142 -5.33 33.09 24.50
N ALA A 143 -5.18 32.73 23.22
CA ALA A 143 -4.98 33.63 22.09
C ALA A 143 -3.82 34.63 22.30
N GLY A 144 -2.58 34.19 22.11
CA GLY A 144 -1.41 35.05 22.31
C GLY A 144 -1.49 36.35 21.49
N GLY A 145 -1.94 36.26 20.24
CA GLY A 145 -2.04 37.40 19.32
C GLY A 145 -3.41 38.10 19.35
N LEU A 146 -4.42 37.43 18.79
CA LEU A 146 -5.74 38.02 18.53
C LEU A 146 -6.86 37.06 18.93
N LYS A 147 -7.87 37.60 19.62
CA LYS A 147 -9.15 36.91 19.87
C LYS A 147 -10.30 37.71 19.28
N GLN A 148 -11.19 37.01 18.57
CA GLN A 148 -12.48 37.56 18.14
C GLN A 148 -13.66 36.63 18.50
N VAL A 149 -14.75 37.23 18.97
CA VAL A 149 -15.98 36.52 19.38
C VAL A 149 -17.22 37.25 18.88
N ASN A 150 -18.18 36.53 18.32
CA ASN A 150 -19.46 37.10 17.84
C ASN A 150 -19.27 38.24 16.82
N LEU A 151 -18.33 38.06 15.89
CA LEU A 151 -18.09 39.03 14.83
C LEU A 151 -18.90 38.69 13.57
N ILE A 152 -19.39 39.72 12.88
CA ILE A 152 -20.08 39.64 11.60
C ILE A 152 -19.27 40.44 10.57
N GLY A 153 -19.24 39.99 9.32
CA GLY A 153 -18.65 40.76 8.22
C GLY A 153 -17.16 41.03 8.46
N VAL A 154 -16.40 39.96 8.67
CA VAL A 154 -14.98 40.02 9.02
C VAL A 154 -14.14 40.08 7.76
N ILE A 155 -13.29 41.10 7.63
CA ILE A 155 -12.36 41.25 6.49
C ILE A 155 -10.95 41.41 7.02
N TYR A 156 -10.08 40.44 6.74
CA TYR A 156 -8.63 40.58 6.98
C TYR A 156 -7.91 40.63 5.64
N LYS A 157 -7.02 41.60 5.47
CA LYS A 157 -6.21 41.72 4.25
C LYS A 157 -4.77 42.09 4.60
N ASN A 158 -3.81 41.29 4.14
CA ASN A 158 -2.38 41.52 4.37
C ASN A 158 -2.05 41.61 5.88
N VAL A 159 -2.45 40.61 6.66
CA VAL A 159 -2.24 40.58 8.10
C VAL A 159 -1.18 39.54 8.45
N THR A 160 -0.24 39.91 9.31
CA THR A 160 0.78 38.99 9.85
C THR A 160 0.56 38.77 11.33
N ILE A 161 0.40 37.51 11.75
CA ILE A 161 0.26 37.08 13.14
C ILE A 161 1.41 36.13 13.45
N SER A 162 2.43 36.58 14.19
CA SER A 162 3.65 35.77 14.34
C SER A 162 4.31 35.83 15.70
N HIS A 163 4.98 34.73 16.12
CA HIS A 163 5.73 34.69 17.38
C HIS A 163 4.88 35.00 18.61
N ASN A 164 3.57 34.76 18.53
CA ASN A 164 2.70 34.93 19.68
C ASN A 164 2.63 33.62 20.47
N GLN A 165 2.52 33.76 21.79
CA GLN A 165 2.57 32.64 22.71
C GLN A 165 1.38 32.67 23.65
N ALA A 166 0.76 31.50 23.87
CA ALA A 166 -0.15 31.32 24.99
C ALA A 166 -0.11 29.91 25.55
N TYR A 167 -0.80 29.68 26.67
CA TYR A 167 -0.93 28.34 27.23
C TYR A 167 -1.78 27.42 26.34
N GLN A 168 -2.87 27.95 25.76
CA GLN A 168 -3.84 27.19 24.97
C GLN A 168 -3.77 27.44 23.45
N ILE A 169 -3.82 28.71 23.02
CA ILE A 169 -3.91 29.10 21.60
C ILE A 169 -2.84 30.15 21.29
N GLY A 170 -1.81 29.80 20.53
CA GLY A 170 -0.65 30.69 20.31
C GLY A 170 -0.99 31.95 19.51
N GLY A 171 -1.68 31.81 18.38
CA GLY A 171 -1.92 32.89 17.41
C GLY A 171 -3.30 33.53 17.49
N LEU A 172 -4.20 33.04 16.63
CA LEU A 172 -5.50 33.62 16.30
C LEU A 172 -6.65 32.74 16.80
N MET A 173 -7.60 33.33 17.50
CA MET A 173 -8.82 32.67 17.97
C MET A 173 -10.06 33.34 17.36
N ILE A 174 -10.90 32.54 16.68
CA ILE A 174 -12.16 32.96 16.07
C ILE A 174 -13.29 32.11 16.66
N MET A 175 -14.28 32.75 17.28
CA MET A 175 -15.42 32.06 17.88
C MET A 175 -16.75 32.69 17.46
N ALA A 176 -17.74 31.84 17.20
CA ALA A 176 -19.13 32.24 16.97
C ALA A 176 -19.28 33.40 15.96
N SER A 177 -18.37 33.46 14.99
CA SER A 177 -18.29 34.56 14.03
C SER A 177 -18.84 34.09 12.68
N ILE A 178 -19.37 35.03 11.89
CA ILE A 178 -20.02 34.73 10.62
C ILE A 178 -19.56 35.64 9.49
N ASN A 179 -19.50 35.09 8.29
CA ASN A 179 -19.15 35.80 7.04
C ASN A 179 -17.75 36.43 7.13
N GLY A 180 -16.72 35.59 7.13
CA GLY A 180 -15.33 36.00 7.17
C GLY A 180 -14.61 35.82 5.84
N TYR A 181 -13.83 36.83 5.46
CA TYR A 181 -12.95 36.80 4.29
C TYR A 181 -11.54 37.23 4.69
N LEU A 182 -10.62 36.28 4.62
CA LEU A 182 -9.23 36.42 5.06
C LEU A 182 -8.32 36.23 3.83
N GLU A 183 -7.69 37.29 3.36
CA GLU A 183 -6.82 37.29 2.17
C GLU A 183 -5.39 37.70 2.54
N ASN A 184 -4.40 36.97 2.01
CA ASN A 184 -2.98 37.25 2.23
C ASN A 184 -2.63 37.31 3.73
N ILE A 185 -3.02 36.27 4.47
CA ILE A 185 -2.74 36.15 5.90
C ILE A 185 -1.52 35.26 6.10
N SER A 186 -0.65 35.69 7.01
CA SER A 186 0.55 34.94 7.42
C SER A 186 0.48 34.64 8.91
N ILE A 187 0.31 33.35 9.28
CA ILE A 187 0.22 32.88 10.67
C ILE A 187 1.44 32.01 10.97
N ASN A 188 2.48 32.59 11.56
CA ASN A 188 3.81 31.97 11.58
C ASN A 188 4.45 31.93 12.97
N ASN A 189 5.10 30.82 13.31
CA ASN A 189 5.88 30.66 14.54
C ASN A 189 5.07 30.97 15.82
N ASN A 190 3.77 30.71 15.83
CA ASN A 190 2.95 30.87 17.04
C ASN A 190 2.97 29.57 17.85
N GLN A 191 2.96 29.70 19.18
CA GLN A 191 3.18 28.58 20.09
C GLN A 191 2.10 28.48 21.17
N ALA A 192 1.48 27.30 21.27
CA ALA A 192 0.76 26.88 22.47
C ALA A 192 1.66 26.05 23.38
N VAL A 193 1.83 26.49 24.62
CA VAL A 193 2.79 25.90 25.57
C VAL A 193 2.23 24.67 26.29
N SER A 194 0.94 24.36 26.20
CA SER A 194 0.40 23.20 26.92
C SER A 194 -0.70 22.43 26.22
N THR A 195 -1.84 23.04 25.85
CA THR A 195 -3.05 22.22 25.71
C THR A 195 -3.72 22.15 24.35
N ILE A 196 -3.68 23.18 23.48
CA ILE A 196 -4.64 23.20 22.37
C ILE A 196 -4.03 23.39 20.98
N GLU A 197 -3.64 24.60 20.52
CA GLU A 197 -3.17 24.84 19.14
C GLU A 197 -2.12 25.94 18.99
N GLY A 198 -1.19 25.77 18.05
CA GLY A 198 -0.15 26.77 17.78
C GLY A 198 -0.68 27.99 17.04
N GLY A 199 -1.45 27.80 15.96
CA GLY A 199 -1.74 28.86 14.99
C GLY A 199 -3.15 29.46 15.06
N LEU A 200 -4.17 28.69 14.68
CA LEU A 200 -5.54 29.12 14.42
C LEU A 200 -6.57 28.24 15.13
N TYR A 201 -7.42 28.84 15.94
CA TYR A 201 -8.60 28.19 16.51
C TYR A 201 -9.87 28.76 15.90
N MET A 202 -10.75 27.91 15.37
CA MET A 202 -12.08 28.27 14.88
C MET A 202 -13.15 27.41 15.53
N ASP A 203 -14.11 28.03 16.21
CA ASP A 203 -15.21 27.33 16.89
C ASP A 203 -16.56 27.96 16.57
N GLN A 204 -17.54 27.13 16.25
CA GLN A 204 -18.92 27.53 15.96
C GLN A 204 -19.03 28.67 14.91
N THR A 205 -18.14 28.64 13.93
CA THR A 205 -17.95 29.71 12.93
C THR A 205 -18.58 29.33 11.60
N GLN A 206 -19.12 30.30 10.86
CA GLN A 206 -19.88 30.04 9.61
C GLN A 206 -19.46 30.94 8.45
N ASN A 207 -19.37 30.38 7.24
CA ASN A 207 -19.04 31.10 6.00
C ASN A 207 -17.69 31.82 6.08
N PHE A 208 -16.59 31.07 6.26
CA PHE A 208 -15.24 31.64 6.28
C PHE A 208 -14.43 31.17 5.08
N THR A 209 -13.82 32.11 4.38
CA THR A 209 -12.87 31.85 3.30
C THR A 209 -11.50 32.41 3.67
N ILE A 210 -10.47 31.55 3.63
CA ILE A 210 -9.07 31.91 3.79
C ILE A 210 -8.37 31.65 2.45
N ILE A 211 -7.81 32.70 1.85
CA ILE A 211 -7.25 32.64 0.50
C ILE A 211 -5.85 33.24 0.42
N ASN A 212 -5.00 32.69 -0.46
CA ASN A 212 -3.66 33.20 -0.78
C ASN A 212 -2.81 33.41 0.48
N SER A 213 -2.87 32.46 1.41
CA SER A 213 -2.36 32.62 2.77
C SER A 213 -1.29 31.57 3.09
N GLU A 214 -0.57 31.76 4.19
CA GLU A 214 0.44 30.83 4.66
C GLU A 214 0.38 30.62 6.17
N ALA A 215 0.76 29.40 6.58
CA ALA A 215 0.89 29.01 7.96
C ALA A 215 2.16 28.17 8.15
N LYS A 216 3.14 28.71 8.88
CA LYS A 216 4.46 28.08 9.00
C LYS A 216 4.92 27.94 10.44
N ASN A 217 5.54 26.81 10.75
CA ASN A 217 6.23 26.58 12.03
C ASN A 217 5.35 26.84 13.27
N ASN A 218 4.04 26.66 13.17
CA ASN A 218 3.19 26.76 14.36
C ASN A 218 3.32 25.46 15.15
N LEU A 219 3.42 25.63 16.48
CA LEU A 219 3.71 24.54 17.40
C LEU A 219 2.62 24.42 18.45
N ALA A 220 2.04 23.23 18.56
CA ALA A 220 1.13 22.84 19.61
C ALA A 220 1.66 21.62 20.37
N ILE A 221 1.39 21.56 21.67
CA ILE A 221 1.74 20.38 22.47
C ILE A 221 0.75 19.24 22.23
N LEU A 222 -0.56 19.50 22.21
CA LEU A 222 -1.56 18.44 22.03
C LEU A 222 -2.11 18.38 20.60
N ASN A 223 -3.02 19.28 20.20
CA ASN A 223 -3.79 19.15 18.96
C ASN A 223 -3.26 20.05 17.83
N GLY A 224 -3.59 19.74 16.57
CA GLY A 224 -3.59 20.71 15.45
C GLY A 224 -2.40 21.68 15.44
N GLY A 225 -1.25 21.27 14.91
CA GLY A 225 -0.03 22.09 14.98
C GLY A 225 -0.23 23.50 14.41
N PHE A 226 -1.03 23.62 13.34
CA PHE A 226 -1.56 24.88 12.86
C PHE A 226 -2.99 25.15 13.34
N CYS A 227 -3.98 24.30 13.02
CA CYS A 227 -5.39 24.62 13.28
C CYS A 227 -6.22 23.58 14.02
N TRP A 228 -7.20 24.06 14.79
CA TRP A 228 -8.37 23.29 15.20
C TRP A 228 -9.64 24.03 14.77
N ILE A 229 -10.46 23.34 13.97
CA ILE A 229 -11.77 23.81 13.48
C ILE A 229 -12.85 22.91 14.10
N ASN A 230 -13.77 23.49 14.86
CA ASN A 230 -14.79 22.75 15.61
C ASN A 230 -16.20 23.31 15.39
N GLY A 231 -17.17 22.45 15.08
CA GLY A 231 -18.58 22.87 14.98
C GLY A 231 -18.84 23.95 13.94
N CYS A 232 -18.01 24.01 12.89
CA CYS A 232 -18.06 25.06 11.87
C CYS A 232 -18.86 24.64 10.64
N TYR A 233 -19.29 25.62 9.85
CA TYR A 233 -20.07 25.43 8.63
C TYR A 233 -19.48 26.27 7.50
N ASP A 234 -19.36 25.68 6.30
CA ASP A 234 -18.93 26.40 5.09
C ASP A 234 -17.56 27.09 5.27
N ILE A 235 -16.52 26.27 5.44
CA ILE A 235 -15.13 26.72 5.64
C ILE A 235 -14.28 26.38 4.42
N PHE A 236 -13.66 27.38 3.82
CA PHE A 236 -12.91 27.23 2.57
C PHE A 236 -11.47 27.72 2.73
N PHE A 237 -10.51 26.85 2.46
CA PHE A 237 -9.08 27.18 2.32
C PHE A 237 -8.71 27.08 0.84
N ILE A 238 -8.27 28.19 0.25
CA ILE A 238 -7.97 28.27 -1.20
C ILE A 238 -6.57 28.83 -1.39
N ASN A 239 -5.69 28.11 -2.08
CA ASN A 239 -4.31 28.55 -2.31
C ASN A 239 -3.58 28.88 -0.98
N VAL A 240 -3.58 27.92 -0.05
CA VAL A 240 -2.96 28.07 1.27
C VAL A 240 -1.79 27.10 1.42
N ASN A 241 -0.66 27.61 1.91
CA ASN A 241 0.53 26.81 2.18
C ASN A 241 0.71 26.56 3.68
N PHE A 242 0.72 25.29 4.08
CA PHE A 242 0.98 24.83 5.44
C PHE A 242 2.34 24.14 5.48
N TYR A 243 3.32 24.75 6.16
CA TYR A 243 4.68 24.24 6.22
C TYR A 243 5.15 24.01 7.65
N ASN A 244 5.64 22.80 7.93
CA ASN A 244 6.33 22.46 9.18
C ASN A 244 5.52 22.82 10.44
N ASN A 245 4.21 22.59 10.40
CA ASN A 245 3.35 22.76 11.57
C ASN A 245 3.31 21.44 12.35
N THR A 246 3.45 21.52 13.67
CA THR A 246 3.68 20.33 14.50
C THR A 246 2.77 20.29 15.72
N ALA A 247 2.16 19.14 15.96
CA ALA A 247 1.45 18.78 17.20
C ALA A 247 2.24 17.67 17.91
N LEU A 248 2.75 17.91 19.13
CA LEU A 248 3.70 16.99 19.77
C LEU A 248 3.07 15.67 20.28
N HIS A 249 1.84 15.69 20.79
CA HIS A 249 1.30 14.54 21.55
C HIS A 249 -0.09 14.05 21.13
N ASN A 250 -0.82 14.72 20.23
CA ASN A 250 -2.19 14.30 19.85
C ASN A 250 -2.48 14.42 18.33
N ILE A 251 -3.76 14.60 17.97
CA ILE A 251 -4.26 14.39 16.60
C ILE A 251 -4.00 15.61 15.70
N GLY A 252 -3.61 15.34 14.44
CA GLY A 252 -3.58 16.32 13.34
C GLY A 252 -2.33 17.21 13.36
N GLY A 253 -1.27 16.79 12.67
CA GLY A 253 0.01 17.48 12.67
C GLY A 253 -0.08 18.91 12.11
N VAL A 254 -0.79 19.09 10.99
CA VAL A 254 -1.18 20.42 10.51
C VAL A 254 -2.51 20.85 11.12
N GLY A 255 -3.56 20.02 11.06
CA GLY A 255 -4.89 20.46 11.44
C GLY A 255 -5.83 19.37 11.96
N LEU A 256 -6.66 19.75 12.93
CA LEU A 256 -7.75 18.94 13.46
C LEU A 256 -9.10 19.59 13.10
N ILE A 257 -9.93 18.88 12.36
CA ILE A 257 -11.26 19.32 11.94
C ILE A 257 -12.30 18.40 12.56
N MET A 258 -13.21 18.99 13.33
CA MET A 258 -14.20 18.27 14.11
C MET A 258 -15.60 18.83 13.90
N GLN A 259 -16.59 17.93 13.79
CA GLN A 259 -18.01 18.30 13.77
C GLN A 259 -18.33 19.42 12.76
N THR A 260 -17.59 19.43 11.65
CA THR A 260 -17.65 20.52 10.66
C THR A 260 -18.40 20.02 9.43
N PHE A 261 -19.29 20.87 8.92
CA PHE A 261 -20.07 20.61 7.73
C PHE A 261 -19.59 21.50 6.58
N ASN A 262 -19.33 20.90 5.42
CA ASN A 262 -18.84 21.57 4.23
C ASN A 262 -17.48 22.28 4.46
N ILE A 263 -16.40 21.52 4.32
CA ILE A 263 -15.04 22.05 4.38
C ILE A 263 -14.30 21.73 3.09
N LEU A 264 -13.63 22.73 2.53
CA LEU A 264 -12.87 22.61 1.28
C LEU A 264 -11.41 23.04 1.51
N PHE A 265 -10.50 22.19 1.04
CA PHE A 265 -9.11 22.56 0.80
C PHE A 265 -8.84 22.48 -0.70
N GLU A 266 -8.68 23.63 -1.34
CA GLU A 266 -8.44 23.75 -2.77
C GLU A 266 -7.08 24.39 -3.05
N ASN A 267 -6.28 23.79 -3.94
CA ASN A 267 -4.97 24.32 -4.32
C ASN A 267 -4.05 24.53 -3.11
N CYS A 268 -4.16 23.69 -2.07
CA CYS A 268 -3.41 23.82 -0.83
C CYS A 268 -2.19 22.90 -0.81
N THR A 269 -1.15 23.28 -0.07
CA THR A 269 0.03 22.45 0.16
C THR A 269 0.21 22.19 1.65
N PHE A 270 0.38 20.92 2.02
CA PHE A 270 0.64 20.44 3.37
C PHE A 270 1.99 19.75 3.37
N GLU A 271 3.02 20.44 3.84
CA GLU A 271 4.40 19.96 3.82
C GLU A 271 4.98 19.84 5.23
N LYS A 272 5.63 18.70 5.51
CA LYS A 272 6.36 18.44 6.76
C LYS A 272 5.51 18.64 8.02
N GLY A 273 4.21 18.37 7.93
CA GLY A 273 3.35 18.29 9.10
C GLY A 273 3.70 17.07 9.95
N SER A 274 3.71 17.24 11.28
CA SER A 274 4.02 16.15 12.21
C SER A 274 3.01 16.10 13.35
N GLY A 275 2.42 14.94 13.61
CA GLY A 275 1.43 14.74 14.69
C GLY A 275 1.29 13.28 15.12
N PHE A 276 0.65 12.98 16.25
CA PHE A 276 0.57 11.62 16.78
C PHE A 276 -0.27 10.69 15.89
N ARG A 277 -1.50 11.08 15.51
CA ARG A 277 -2.38 10.25 14.66
C ARG A 277 -2.38 10.61 13.18
N SER A 278 -1.94 11.82 12.85
CA SER A 278 -1.76 12.23 11.46
C SER A 278 -0.71 13.31 11.35
N GLY A 279 0.12 13.27 10.30
CA GLY A 279 1.06 14.33 10.00
C GLY A 279 0.40 15.54 9.34
N GLY A 280 -0.57 15.32 8.45
CA GLY A 280 -1.30 16.39 7.76
C GLY A 280 -2.60 16.76 8.46
N LEU A 281 -3.74 16.35 7.87
CA LEU A 281 -5.08 16.72 8.32
C LEU A 281 -5.80 15.56 9.02
N SER A 282 -6.56 15.88 10.06
CA SER A 282 -7.46 14.93 10.71
C SER A 282 -8.92 15.40 10.65
N PHE A 283 -9.81 14.57 10.13
CA PHE A 283 -11.26 14.78 10.11
C PHE A 283 -11.95 13.86 11.11
N LYS A 284 -12.84 14.42 11.94
CA LYS A 284 -13.63 13.65 12.91
C LYS A 284 -15.06 14.14 12.96
N SER A 285 -16.00 13.24 12.67
CA SER A 285 -17.43 13.58 12.66
C SER A 285 -17.76 14.72 11.70
N CYS A 286 -17.04 14.78 10.57
CA CYS A 286 -17.24 15.77 9.52
C CYS A 286 -18.16 15.25 8.42
N SER A 287 -18.77 16.18 7.70
CA SER A 287 -19.63 15.90 6.55
C SER A 287 -19.27 16.82 5.40
N ASN A 288 -19.25 16.29 4.17
CA ASN A 288 -18.87 17.03 2.98
C ASN A 288 -17.46 17.65 3.08
N SER A 289 -16.47 16.83 3.42
CA SER A 289 -15.06 17.25 3.41
C SER A 289 -14.45 17.02 2.03
N ILE A 290 -13.85 18.05 1.44
CA ILE A 290 -13.32 18.00 0.06
C ILE A 290 -11.87 18.47 0.06
N ILE A 291 -10.99 17.67 -0.56
CA ILE A 291 -9.62 18.01 -0.87
C ILE A 291 -9.48 17.99 -2.40
N SER A 292 -9.15 19.15 -3.00
CA SER A 292 -9.08 19.29 -4.45
C SER A 292 -7.78 19.98 -4.84
N ASN A 293 -7.13 19.47 -5.89
CA ASN A 293 -5.91 20.08 -6.46
C ASN A 293 -4.82 20.37 -5.41
N SER A 294 -4.73 19.55 -4.36
CA SER A 294 -3.89 19.83 -3.20
C SER A 294 -2.73 18.83 -3.10
N THR A 295 -1.67 19.20 -2.38
CA THR A 295 -0.46 18.38 -2.22
C THR A 295 -0.17 18.12 -0.75
N PHE A 296 0.01 16.86 -0.39
CA PHE A 296 0.48 16.40 0.93
C PHE A 296 1.85 15.75 0.75
N ILE A 297 2.90 16.35 1.30
CA ILE A 297 4.27 15.88 1.11
C ILE A 297 5.06 15.82 2.41
N TYR A 298 5.77 14.71 2.63
CA TYR A 298 6.62 14.50 3.81
C TYR A 298 5.91 14.70 5.15
N ASN A 299 4.60 14.45 5.21
CA ASN A 299 3.88 14.48 6.48
C ASN A 299 4.11 13.18 7.24
N PHE A 300 4.31 13.28 8.55
CA PHE A 300 4.72 12.16 9.39
C PHE A 300 3.80 12.01 10.60
N SER A 301 3.32 10.78 10.85
CA SER A 301 2.72 10.45 12.15
C SER A 301 3.75 9.83 13.11
N THR A 302 3.78 10.31 14.36
CA THR A 302 4.76 9.91 15.38
C THR A 302 4.14 9.03 16.47
N ASN A 303 4.86 8.01 16.98
CA ASN A 303 4.59 7.46 18.31
C ASN A 303 5.21 8.33 19.40
N MET A 304 4.41 8.75 20.36
CA MET A 304 4.91 9.19 21.66
C MET A 304 4.21 8.48 22.84
N GLY A 305 3.52 7.34 22.61
CA GLY A 305 2.71 6.66 23.63
C GLY A 305 2.87 5.14 23.69
N ALA A 306 2.44 4.54 24.80
CA ALA A 306 2.42 3.08 25.01
C ALA A 306 1.18 2.39 24.39
N ALA A 307 0.27 3.15 23.79
CA ALA A 307 -0.93 2.62 23.12
C ALA A 307 -0.69 2.52 21.61
N VAL A 308 -0.91 1.32 21.07
CA VAL A 308 -0.65 0.91 19.66
C VAL A 308 -1.66 1.50 18.67
N ASP A 309 -2.22 2.66 18.96
CA ASP A 309 -3.44 3.13 18.30
C ASP A 309 -3.14 4.09 17.15
N MET A 310 -3.20 3.51 15.94
CA MET A 310 -3.98 4.06 14.82
C MET A 310 -3.45 5.39 14.25
N GLU A 311 -2.66 5.28 13.17
CA GLU A 311 -1.90 6.39 12.59
C GLU A 311 -2.11 6.52 11.08
N GLY A 312 -2.04 7.73 10.51
CA GLY A 312 -1.98 7.94 9.05
C GLY A 312 -1.20 9.20 8.64
N GLY A 313 -0.16 9.04 7.82
CA GLY A 313 0.86 10.08 7.62
C GLY A 313 0.33 11.38 7.00
N GLY A 314 -0.51 11.28 5.97
CA GLY A 314 -1.12 12.44 5.29
C GLY A 314 -2.45 12.88 5.88
N VAL A 315 -3.47 12.02 5.80
CA VAL A 315 -4.85 12.31 6.19
C VAL A 315 -5.40 11.21 7.08
N PHE A 316 -5.98 11.61 8.20
CA PHE A 316 -6.78 10.74 9.07
C PHE A 316 -8.26 11.12 9.00
N SER A 317 -9.16 10.14 8.89
CA SER A 317 -10.60 10.36 8.92
C SER A 317 -11.29 9.34 9.82
N THR A 318 -12.16 9.80 10.74
CA THR A 318 -12.96 8.90 11.58
C THR A 318 -14.39 9.39 11.77
N SER A 319 -15.35 8.47 11.69
CA SER A 319 -16.76 8.75 11.97
C SER A 319 -17.34 9.88 11.10
N CYS A 320 -16.80 10.06 9.89
CA CYS A 320 -17.25 11.07 8.94
C CYS A 320 -18.38 10.53 8.07
N TYR A 321 -19.22 11.42 7.56
CA TYR A 321 -20.21 11.07 6.55
C TYR A 321 -19.57 10.96 5.16
N SER A 322 -18.78 11.97 4.76
CA SER A 322 -18.13 11.95 3.45
C SER A 322 -16.78 12.68 3.43
N LEU A 323 -15.82 12.08 2.74
CA LEU A 323 -14.53 12.68 2.38
C LEU A 323 -14.23 12.39 0.89
N THR A 324 -14.00 13.46 0.13
CA THR A 324 -13.67 13.40 -1.30
C THR A 324 -12.29 14.00 -1.55
N SER A 325 -11.41 13.26 -2.22
CA SER A 325 -10.14 13.75 -2.75
C SER A 325 -10.12 13.64 -4.26
N GLN A 326 -9.79 14.74 -4.93
CA GLN A 326 -9.69 14.80 -6.38
C GLN A 326 -8.47 15.57 -6.85
N SER A 327 -7.85 15.08 -7.93
CA SER A 327 -6.72 15.71 -8.61
C SER A 327 -5.59 16.14 -7.65
N SER A 328 -5.39 15.39 -6.57
CA SER A 328 -4.47 15.72 -5.48
C SER A 328 -3.29 14.76 -5.39
N SER A 329 -2.19 15.20 -4.79
CA SER A 329 -0.95 14.43 -4.68
C SER A 329 -0.59 14.14 -3.22
N TYR A 330 -0.25 12.89 -2.92
CA TYR A 330 0.16 12.41 -1.59
C TYR A 330 1.51 11.72 -1.75
N MET A 331 2.58 12.44 -1.43
CA MET A 331 3.95 12.04 -1.73
C MET A 331 4.79 11.85 -0.47
N ASN A 332 5.43 10.70 -0.33
CA ASN A 332 6.41 10.44 0.72
C ASN A 332 5.89 10.73 2.13
N ASN A 333 4.59 10.54 2.36
CA ASN A 333 4.02 10.62 3.69
C ASN A 333 4.27 9.31 4.42
N MET A 334 4.51 9.40 5.72
CA MET A 334 4.98 8.29 6.52
C MET A 334 4.10 8.13 7.76
N ALA A 335 3.75 6.87 8.04
CA ALA A 335 3.08 6.48 9.28
C ALA A 335 3.82 5.34 9.96
N GLN A 336 3.55 5.07 11.23
CA GLN A 336 4.20 3.94 11.90
C GLN A 336 3.48 2.61 11.72
N VAL A 337 2.14 2.61 11.68
CA VAL A 337 1.35 1.36 11.68
C VAL A 337 0.37 1.25 10.52
N TYR A 338 -0.29 2.33 10.11
CA TYR A 338 -1.32 2.26 9.07
C TYR A 338 -1.21 3.42 8.07
N GLY A 339 -1.53 3.20 6.80
CA GLY A 339 -1.94 4.27 5.90
C GLY A 339 -1.00 5.48 5.78
N GLY A 340 0.12 5.37 5.06
CA GLY A 340 1.07 6.48 4.91
C GLY A 340 0.43 7.75 4.32
N ALA A 341 -0.46 7.63 3.34
CA ALA A 341 -1.23 8.76 2.81
C ALA A 341 -2.57 8.94 3.52
N TYR A 342 -3.35 7.86 3.66
CA TYR A 342 -4.69 7.89 4.25
C TYR A 342 -4.87 6.80 5.28
N PHE A 343 -5.45 7.20 6.40
CA PHE A 343 -5.96 6.28 7.40
C PHE A 343 -7.42 6.62 7.72
N ILE A 344 -8.31 5.67 7.43
CA ILE A 344 -9.76 5.92 7.39
C ILE A 344 -10.49 4.91 8.27
N LEU A 345 -11.34 5.40 9.17
CA LEU A 345 -12.16 4.61 10.07
C LEU A 345 -13.62 5.03 10.00
N LYS A 346 -14.55 4.06 10.04
CA LYS A 346 -15.98 4.28 10.32
C LYS A 346 -16.58 5.43 9.49
N THR A 347 -16.29 5.48 8.19
CA THR A 347 -16.70 6.58 7.31
C THR A 347 -17.71 6.08 6.29
N ASP A 348 -18.78 6.84 6.04
CA ASP A 348 -19.85 6.37 5.16
C ASP A 348 -19.46 6.40 3.67
N LEU A 349 -18.86 7.50 3.22
CA LEU A 349 -18.47 7.67 1.82
C LEU A 349 -17.03 8.18 1.72
N ILE A 350 -16.19 7.43 1.03
CA ILE A 350 -14.85 7.85 0.61
C ILE A 350 -14.80 7.87 -0.90
N GLN A 351 -14.37 9.00 -1.47
CA GLN A 351 -14.15 9.14 -2.90
C GLN A 351 -12.73 9.64 -3.14
N ILE A 352 -11.85 8.79 -3.66
CA ILE A 352 -10.53 9.16 -4.15
C ILE A 352 -10.59 8.99 -5.67
N ILE A 353 -10.89 10.08 -6.37
CA ILE A 353 -11.29 10.05 -7.79
C ILE A 353 -10.54 11.09 -8.60
N ASP A 354 -10.57 10.99 -9.93
CA ASP A 354 -10.11 12.03 -10.84
C ASP A 354 -8.62 12.40 -10.65
N GLN A 355 -7.74 11.45 -10.99
CA GLN A 355 -6.29 11.67 -11.16
C GLN A 355 -5.50 12.00 -9.88
N ASN A 356 -5.85 11.42 -8.74
CA ASN A 356 -4.94 11.52 -7.59
C ASN A 356 -3.65 10.72 -7.85
N THR A 357 -2.55 11.18 -7.26
CA THR A 357 -1.26 10.48 -7.24
C THR A 357 -0.85 10.18 -5.82
N LEU A 358 -0.80 8.90 -5.43
CA LEU A 358 -0.33 8.43 -4.13
C LEU A 358 1.03 7.75 -4.35
N GLN A 359 2.11 8.45 -4.02
CA GLN A 359 3.46 8.02 -4.36
C GLN A 359 4.40 7.95 -3.17
N GLY A 360 5.14 6.85 -3.03
CA GLY A 360 6.25 6.78 -2.06
C GLY A 360 5.79 6.82 -0.60
N ASN A 361 4.52 6.56 -0.30
CA ASN A 361 4.02 6.57 1.06
C ASN A 361 4.39 5.26 1.75
N ILE A 362 4.87 5.38 3.00
CA ILE A 362 5.49 4.26 3.71
C ILE A 362 4.86 4.14 5.08
N VAL A 363 4.63 2.89 5.48
CA VAL A 363 4.40 2.54 6.89
C VAL A 363 5.67 1.87 7.43
N LEU A 364 6.23 2.39 8.52
CA LEU A 364 7.52 1.94 9.08
C LEU A 364 7.54 0.44 9.37
N GLU A 365 8.69 -0.21 9.21
CA GLU A 365 8.84 -1.68 9.22
C GLU A 365 8.58 -2.32 10.59
N ASN A 366 7.33 -2.73 10.82
CA ASN A 366 6.91 -3.53 11.96
C ASN A 366 5.90 -4.59 11.49
N PHE A 367 5.78 -5.72 12.19
CA PHE A 367 4.90 -6.84 11.78
C PHE A 367 3.39 -6.48 11.71
N LEU A 368 2.98 -5.36 12.31
CA LEU A 368 1.63 -4.81 12.31
C LEU A 368 1.42 -3.77 11.19
N SER A 369 2.44 -3.46 10.38
CA SER A 369 2.40 -2.35 9.43
C SER A 369 1.64 -2.70 8.16
N GLU A 370 0.49 -2.03 7.95
CA GLU A 370 -0.50 -2.39 6.93
C GLU A 370 -0.96 -1.17 6.10
N GLY A 371 -1.27 -1.39 4.82
CA GLY A 371 -1.85 -0.36 3.95
C GLY A 371 -0.87 0.79 3.64
N GLY A 372 0.17 0.54 2.84
CA GLY A 372 1.28 1.48 2.66
C GLY A 372 0.87 2.90 2.27
N ALA A 373 -0.09 3.04 1.37
CA ALA A 373 -0.72 4.32 1.04
C ALA A 373 -2.03 4.52 1.78
N ILE A 374 -2.94 3.55 1.72
CA ILE A 374 -4.29 3.65 2.27
C ILE A 374 -4.53 2.48 3.22
N TYR A 375 -4.95 2.80 4.43
CA TYR A 375 -5.64 1.86 5.31
C TYR A 375 -7.07 2.33 5.53
N GLY A 376 -8.04 1.44 5.31
CA GLY A 376 -9.46 1.71 5.55
C GLY A 376 -10.11 0.61 6.38
N ASP A 377 -10.85 0.97 7.42
CA ASP A 377 -11.67 0.06 8.22
C ASP A 377 -13.09 0.63 8.37
N SER A 378 -14.11 -0.22 8.17
CA SER A 378 -15.52 0.11 8.39
C SER A 378 -16.01 1.23 7.47
N ILE A 379 -15.73 1.12 6.16
CA ILE A 379 -16.17 2.08 5.15
C ILE A 379 -17.43 1.57 4.45
N LYS A 380 -18.52 2.35 4.44
CA LYS A 380 -19.76 1.95 3.76
C LYS A 380 -19.60 1.91 2.24
N THR A 381 -19.05 2.97 1.68
CA THR A 381 -18.80 3.05 0.24
C THR A 381 -17.43 3.66 -0.02
N PHE A 382 -16.58 2.92 -0.72
CA PHE A 382 -15.21 3.30 -1.07
C PHE A 382 -15.07 3.34 -2.59
N TYR A 383 -14.84 4.53 -3.14
CA TYR A 383 -14.49 4.73 -4.54
C TYR A 383 -13.01 5.08 -4.68
N LEU A 384 -12.30 4.30 -5.47
CA LEU A 384 -10.96 4.60 -5.96
C LEU A 384 -11.00 4.51 -7.49
N GLN A 385 -11.03 5.66 -8.16
CA GLN A 385 -11.21 5.70 -9.62
C GLN A 385 -10.20 6.62 -10.31
N GLN A 386 -9.59 6.13 -11.39
CA GLN A 386 -8.70 6.92 -12.25
C GLN A 386 -7.47 7.52 -11.53
N ASN A 387 -6.86 6.76 -10.60
CA ASN A 387 -5.71 7.23 -9.82
C ASN A 387 -4.41 6.53 -10.20
N LYS A 388 -3.28 7.13 -9.80
CA LYS A 388 -1.94 6.53 -9.85
C LYS A 388 -1.45 6.25 -8.44
N ILE A 389 -1.20 5.00 -8.12
CA ILE A 389 -0.75 4.55 -6.80
C ILE A 389 0.59 3.83 -6.98
N LYS A 390 1.69 4.48 -6.59
CA LYS A 390 3.04 4.05 -6.97
C LYS A 390 4.02 4.02 -5.81
N PHE A 391 4.93 3.04 -5.81
CA PHE A 391 6.06 3.00 -4.88
C PHE A 391 5.67 3.07 -3.40
N ASN A 392 4.47 2.62 -3.05
CA ASN A 392 4.03 2.60 -1.65
C ASN A 392 4.48 1.30 -0.99
N GLN A 393 4.75 1.36 0.31
CA GLN A 393 5.31 0.25 1.05
C GLN A 393 4.63 0.06 2.41
N SER A 394 4.30 -1.19 2.71
CA SER A 394 4.01 -1.67 4.07
C SER A 394 4.84 -2.92 4.36
N TYR A 395 4.77 -3.46 5.57
CA TYR A 395 5.56 -4.65 5.92
C TYR A 395 4.75 -5.94 5.74
N SER A 396 3.54 -5.97 6.31
CA SER A 396 2.74 -7.21 6.41
C SER A 396 1.72 -7.36 5.29
N LYS A 397 0.86 -6.36 5.11
CA LYS A 397 -0.30 -6.45 4.22
C LYS A 397 -0.58 -5.16 3.45
N GLY A 398 -1.02 -5.30 2.21
CA GLY A 398 -1.51 -4.17 1.41
C GLY A 398 -0.43 -3.13 1.15
N GLY A 399 0.54 -3.41 0.30
CA GLY A 399 1.67 -2.50 0.07
C GLY A 399 1.23 -1.13 -0.45
N ALA A 400 0.10 -1.07 -1.17
CA ALA A 400 -0.61 0.17 -1.42
C ALA A 400 -1.84 0.34 -0.53
N ILE A 401 -2.74 -0.64 -0.53
CA ILE A 401 -4.08 -0.50 0.05
C ILE A 401 -4.38 -1.70 0.93
N LEU A 402 -4.85 -1.42 2.15
CA LEU A 402 -5.60 -2.37 2.94
C LEU A 402 -7.01 -1.85 3.20
N LEU A 403 -8.02 -2.66 2.91
CA LEU A 403 -9.41 -2.41 3.27
C LEU A 403 -9.95 -3.52 4.16
N LYS A 404 -10.66 -3.14 5.22
CA LYS A 404 -11.25 -4.04 6.20
C LYS A 404 -12.69 -3.65 6.50
N SER A 405 -13.56 -4.64 6.76
CA SER A 405 -14.96 -4.44 7.16
C SER A 405 -15.72 -3.43 6.28
N SER A 406 -15.41 -3.38 4.98
CA SER A 406 -15.91 -2.34 4.06
C SER A 406 -16.93 -2.92 3.08
N PHE A 407 -18.04 -2.21 2.84
CA PHE A 407 -19.23 -2.82 2.24
C PHE A 407 -19.26 -2.70 0.71
N ASN A 408 -19.22 -1.50 0.14
CA ASN A 408 -19.22 -1.32 -1.32
C ASN A 408 -17.86 -0.78 -1.76
N ILE A 409 -17.08 -1.59 -2.49
CA ILE A 409 -15.72 -1.24 -2.90
C ILE A 409 -15.66 -1.16 -4.43
N PHE A 410 -15.36 0.04 -4.94
CA PHE A 410 -15.22 0.35 -6.37
C PHE A 410 -13.77 0.70 -6.67
N LEU A 411 -13.10 -0.15 -7.45
CA LEU A 411 -11.72 0.02 -7.91
C LEU A 411 -11.71 0.03 -9.44
N GLU A 412 -11.66 1.22 -10.04
CA GLU A 412 -11.83 1.35 -11.49
C GLU A 412 -10.74 2.20 -12.12
N LYS A 413 -10.12 1.72 -13.21
CA LYS A 413 -9.19 2.52 -14.03
C LYS A 413 -7.99 3.07 -13.25
N ASN A 414 -7.53 2.36 -12.22
CA ASN A 414 -6.35 2.75 -11.44
C ASN A 414 -5.08 2.11 -11.99
N ILE A 415 -3.94 2.78 -11.74
CA ILE A 415 -2.60 2.27 -12.04
C ILE A 415 -1.87 2.01 -10.73
N PHE A 416 -1.60 0.75 -10.43
CA PHE A 416 -0.80 0.28 -9.30
C PHE A 416 0.59 -0.11 -9.79
N GLU A 417 1.60 0.69 -9.44
CA GLU A 417 2.97 0.47 -9.91
C GLU A 417 3.98 0.35 -8.77
N SER A 418 4.72 -0.75 -8.74
CA SER A 418 5.84 -0.96 -7.81
C SER A 418 5.46 -0.78 -6.33
N ASN A 419 4.24 -1.15 -5.95
CA ASN A 419 3.82 -1.20 -4.56
C ASN A 419 4.20 -2.55 -3.96
N ASN A 420 4.73 -2.53 -2.72
CA ASN A 420 5.34 -3.71 -2.15
C ASN A 420 5.00 -3.87 -0.67
N VAL A 421 4.79 -5.12 -0.28
CA VAL A 421 4.94 -5.58 1.10
C VAL A 421 6.34 -6.18 1.28
N PHE A 422 6.75 -6.55 2.51
CA PHE A 422 8.05 -7.20 2.71
C PHE A 422 8.17 -8.46 1.85
N TYR A 423 9.12 -8.48 0.92
CA TYR A 423 9.27 -9.59 -0.02
C TYR A 423 10.74 -9.91 -0.30
N ILE A 424 11.16 -11.11 0.13
CA ILE A 424 12.49 -11.63 -0.17
C ILE A 424 12.46 -12.23 -1.58
N ARG A 425 13.15 -11.57 -2.52
CA ARG A 425 13.31 -12.01 -3.92
C ARG A 425 14.30 -13.17 -4.04
N GLU A 426 13.93 -14.32 -3.48
CA GLU A 426 14.69 -15.57 -3.61
C GLU A 426 14.01 -16.47 -4.63
N HIS A 427 14.68 -16.70 -5.78
CA HIS A 427 14.15 -17.44 -6.91
C HIS A 427 14.12 -18.96 -6.70
N SER A 428 14.84 -19.47 -5.70
CA SER A 428 14.81 -20.89 -5.36
C SER A 428 13.70 -21.17 -4.35
N ARG A 429 12.72 -21.97 -4.77
CA ARG A 429 11.65 -22.50 -3.91
C ARG A 429 12.17 -23.17 -2.62
N ASN A 430 13.30 -23.89 -2.69
CA ASN A 430 13.85 -24.65 -1.54
C ASN A 430 14.44 -23.77 -0.44
N LYS A 431 14.72 -22.50 -0.74
CA LYS A 431 15.23 -21.55 0.25
C LYS A 431 14.11 -20.80 0.97
N LYS A 432 12.85 -21.00 0.58
CA LYS A 432 11.67 -20.49 1.27
C LYS A 432 11.29 -21.46 2.38
N ASP A 433 12.08 -21.47 3.45
CA ASP A 433 11.92 -22.38 4.58
C ASP A 433 10.75 -21.99 5.50
N SER A 434 10.60 -22.69 6.62
CA SER A 434 9.53 -22.44 7.59
C SER A 434 9.59 -21.10 8.32
N ASN A 435 10.72 -20.39 8.28
CA ASN A 435 10.89 -19.07 8.88
C ASN A 435 10.54 -17.94 7.91
N THR A 436 10.18 -18.28 6.66
CA THR A 436 9.76 -17.30 5.66
C THR A 436 8.54 -16.53 6.16
N TYR A 437 8.67 -15.22 6.27
CA TYR A 437 7.53 -14.34 6.57
C TYR A 437 6.61 -14.24 5.35
N ILE A 438 5.32 -14.51 5.54
CA ILE A 438 4.33 -14.52 4.47
C ILE A 438 3.60 -13.18 4.44
N SER A 439 4.12 -12.24 3.66
CA SER A 439 3.44 -10.99 3.38
C SER A 439 2.36 -11.16 2.31
N GLN A 440 1.30 -10.33 2.36
CA GLN A 440 0.08 -10.55 1.58
C GLN A 440 -0.40 -9.25 0.91
N GLY A 441 -0.83 -9.32 -0.34
CA GLY A 441 -1.43 -8.16 -1.02
C GLY A 441 -0.39 -7.08 -1.34
N GLY A 442 0.46 -7.31 -2.35
CA GLY A 442 1.53 -6.37 -2.72
C GLY A 442 1.01 -4.99 -3.09
N SER A 443 -0.08 -4.95 -3.85
CA SER A 443 -0.86 -3.73 -4.06
C SER A 443 -2.03 -3.68 -3.08
N ILE A 444 -2.95 -4.64 -3.17
CA ILE A 444 -4.24 -4.56 -2.49
C ILE A 444 -4.44 -5.76 -1.58
N PHE A 445 -4.82 -5.51 -0.34
CA PHE A 445 -5.34 -6.48 0.60
C PHE A 445 -6.76 -6.10 1.02
N ILE A 446 -7.70 -7.06 0.97
CA ILE A 446 -9.08 -6.88 1.40
C ILE A 446 -9.41 -7.94 2.45
N LEU A 447 -9.78 -7.50 3.65
CA LEU A 447 -10.34 -8.33 4.71
C LEU A 447 -11.86 -8.17 4.76
N VAL A 448 -12.57 -9.26 4.50
CA VAL A 448 -14.02 -9.36 4.58
C VAL A 448 -14.38 -10.06 5.89
N ASP A 449 -14.85 -9.30 6.87
CA ASP A 449 -15.24 -9.77 8.19
C ASP A 449 -16.55 -9.08 8.66
N GLN A 450 -17.16 -9.62 9.71
CA GLN A 450 -18.34 -9.03 10.35
C GLN A 450 -17.93 -8.30 11.63
N TYR A 451 -17.51 -7.03 11.53
CA TYR A 451 -17.10 -6.29 12.73
C TYR A 451 -18.14 -5.26 13.24
N ASP A 452 -19.07 -4.76 12.42
CA ASP A 452 -19.95 -3.67 12.84
C ASP A 452 -21.36 -4.15 13.27
N LEU A 453 -21.50 -4.57 14.54
CA LEU A 453 -22.78 -4.97 15.16
C LEU A 453 -23.87 -3.87 15.14
N ASN A 454 -23.53 -2.63 14.78
CA ASN A 454 -24.45 -1.49 14.75
C ASN A 454 -24.96 -1.12 13.35
N ARG A 455 -24.46 -1.77 12.28
CA ARG A 455 -24.91 -1.52 10.90
C ARG A 455 -25.67 -2.72 10.36
N ASN A 456 -26.84 -2.47 9.75
CA ASN A 456 -27.69 -3.49 9.13
C ASN A 456 -27.12 -4.08 7.83
N GLU A 457 -25.94 -3.64 7.41
CA GLU A 457 -25.26 -4.14 6.21
C GLU A 457 -24.32 -5.27 6.62
N VAL A 458 -24.41 -6.42 5.94
CA VAL A 458 -23.69 -7.66 6.28
C VAL A 458 -22.90 -8.19 5.07
N GLU A 459 -22.99 -7.49 3.94
CA GLU A 459 -22.52 -7.95 2.63
C GLU A 459 -21.48 -6.98 2.05
N THR A 460 -20.31 -7.53 1.71
CA THR A 460 -19.27 -6.84 0.95
C THR A 460 -19.42 -7.11 -0.55
N LYS A 461 -19.48 -6.05 -1.36
CA LYS A 461 -19.63 -6.05 -2.81
C LYS A 461 -18.40 -5.44 -3.47
N LEU A 462 -17.79 -6.20 -4.38
CA LEU A 462 -16.59 -5.77 -5.10
C LEU A 462 -16.91 -5.46 -6.56
N TYR A 463 -16.44 -4.28 -7.00
CA TYR A 463 -16.48 -3.79 -8.37
C TYR A 463 -15.05 -3.43 -8.78
N ILE A 464 -14.37 -4.33 -9.51
CA ILE A 464 -12.94 -4.18 -9.85
C ILE A 464 -12.75 -4.33 -11.36
N ASN A 465 -12.54 -3.23 -12.07
CA ASN A 465 -12.39 -3.27 -13.53
C ASN A 465 -11.38 -2.26 -14.08
N GLU A 466 -10.78 -2.65 -15.20
CA GLU A 466 -9.89 -1.78 -15.99
C GLU A 466 -8.68 -1.27 -15.19
N ASN A 467 -8.23 -1.99 -14.16
CA ASN A 467 -7.05 -1.62 -13.38
C ASN A 467 -5.78 -2.20 -14.00
N GLN A 468 -4.67 -1.49 -13.84
CA GLN A 468 -3.34 -1.91 -14.29
C GLN A 468 -2.44 -2.12 -13.08
N PHE A 469 -1.83 -3.30 -13.00
CA PHE A 469 -0.85 -3.67 -11.98
C PHE A 469 0.49 -3.90 -12.67
N PHE A 470 1.52 -3.20 -12.21
CA PHE A 470 2.85 -3.25 -12.79
C PHE A 470 3.94 -3.38 -11.73
N ASN A 471 4.75 -4.43 -11.80
CA ASN A 471 5.96 -4.61 -10.98
C ASN A 471 5.71 -4.56 -9.46
N ASN A 472 4.53 -5.00 -9.00
CA ASN A 472 4.23 -5.10 -7.57
C ASN A 472 4.78 -6.41 -7.00
N SER A 473 4.99 -6.48 -5.68
CA SER A 473 5.50 -7.71 -5.06
C SER A 473 4.95 -8.05 -3.68
N ALA A 474 4.75 -9.35 -3.45
CA ALA A 474 4.33 -9.95 -2.18
C ALA A 474 4.70 -11.44 -2.15
N CYS A 475 4.72 -12.07 -0.97
CA CYS A 475 4.77 -13.53 -0.91
C CYS A 475 3.48 -14.14 -1.50
N ALA A 476 2.32 -13.54 -1.22
CA ALA A 476 1.04 -14.03 -1.70
C ALA A 476 0.14 -12.89 -2.20
N GLY A 477 -0.39 -13.02 -3.42
CA GLY A 477 -1.26 -12.00 -4.03
C GLY A 477 -0.54 -10.67 -4.28
N SER A 478 0.38 -10.60 -5.25
CA SER A 478 1.11 -9.35 -5.54
C SER A 478 0.18 -8.21 -5.97
N SER A 479 -0.88 -8.52 -6.73
CA SER A 479 -1.84 -7.52 -7.21
C SER A 479 -3.04 -7.40 -6.27
N LEU A 480 -3.63 -8.54 -5.88
CA LEU A 480 -4.83 -8.56 -5.05
C LEU A 480 -4.84 -9.78 -4.12
N PHE A 481 -5.07 -9.55 -2.84
CA PHE A 481 -5.34 -10.59 -1.86
C PHE A 481 -6.69 -10.31 -1.20
N ILE A 482 -7.57 -11.32 -1.16
CA ILE A 482 -8.86 -11.26 -0.46
C ILE A 482 -8.90 -12.36 0.60
N GLU A 483 -9.07 -11.96 1.86
CA GLU A 483 -9.39 -12.85 2.98
C GLU A 483 -10.86 -12.69 3.35
N GLN A 484 -11.61 -13.78 3.46
CA GLN A 484 -13.02 -13.78 3.86
C GLN A 484 -13.25 -14.67 5.08
N GLN A 485 -13.79 -14.11 6.16
CA GLN A 485 -14.15 -14.84 7.37
C GLN A 485 -15.47 -15.62 7.21
N ASP A 486 -15.64 -16.69 7.99
CA ASP A 486 -16.73 -17.66 7.86
C ASP A 486 -18.13 -17.04 7.88
N ASP A 487 -18.35 -16.09 8.79
CA ASP A 487 -19.65 -15.46 8.98
C ASP A 487 -19.93 -14.34 7.95
N SER A 488 -18.96 -13.94 7.14
CA SER A 488 -19.09 -12.79 6.24
C SER A 488 -19.64 -13.14 4.85
N ILE A 489 -20.35 -12.20 4.21
CA ILE A 489 -20.88 -12.36 2.85
C ILE A 489 -20.05 -11.52 1.88
N LEU A 490 -19.51 -12.17 0.84
CA LEU A 490 -18.78 -11.53 -0.25
C LEU A 490 -19.47 -11.80 -1.59
N GLU A 491 -19.68 -10.74 -2.36
CA GLU A 491 -20.16 -10.81 -3.74
C GLU A 491 -19.24 -10.07 -4.71
N ILE A 492 -18.71 -10.80 -5.69
CA ILE A 492 -18.01 -10.21 -6.84
C ILE A 492 -19.07 -9.76 -7.86
N LYS A 493 -19.35 -8.45 -7.91
CA LYS A 493 -20.33 -7.88 -8.83
C LYS A 493 -19.73 -7.65 -10.21
N ILE A 494 -18.52 -7.10 -10.25
CA ILE A 494 -17.80 -6.77 -11.48
C ILE A 494 -16.33 -7.15 -11.31
N PHE A 495 -15.79 -7.92 -12.25
CA PHE A 495 -14.37 -8.24 -12.32
C PHE A 495 -13.93 -8.46 -13.78
N TYR A 496 -13.37 -7.43 -14.44
CA TYR A 496 -12.99 -7.54 -15.86
C TYR A 496 -11.88 -6.58 -16.30
N ASN A 497 -11.14 -6.97 -17.36
CA ASN A 497 -10.09 -6.17 -17.99
C ASN A 497 -9.01 -5.65 -17.01
N ASN A 498 -8.65 -6.45 -16.00
CA ASN A 498 -7.54 -6.11 -15.13
C ASN A 498 -6.23 -6.63 -15.75
N GLU A 499 -5.27 -5.73 -15.96
CA GLU A 499 -3.98 -6.04 -16.58
C GLU A 499 -2.90 -6.18 -15.51
N ILE A 500 -2.10 -7.24 -15.55
CA ILE A 500 -0.99 -7.48 -14.63
C ILE A 500 0.29 -7.73 -15.43
N GLU A 501 1.33 -6.94 -15.18
CA GLU A 501 2.61 -7.06 -15.87
C GLU A 501 3.80 -6.99 -14.91
N LYS A 502 4.79 -7.88 -15.05
CA LYS A 502 6.06 -7.89 -14.29
C LYS A 502 5.95 -8.00 -12.76
N ASP A 503 4.75 -8.26 -12.24
CA ASP A 503 4.55 -8.58 -10.84
C ASP A 503 5.37 -9.80 -10.42
N GLN A 504 5.85 -9.79 -9.16
CA GLN A 504 6.66 -10.84 -8.57
C GLN A 504 5.94 -11.44 -7.37
N VAL A 505 5.76 -12.76 -7.36
CA VAL A 505 5.01 -13.42 -6.31
C VAL A 505 5.49 -14.85 -6.08
N ASP A 506 5.40 -15.32 -4.83
CA ASP A 506 5.61 -16.73 -4.55
C ASP A 506 4.37 -17.54 -4.97
N VAL A 507 3.18 -17.13 -4.48
CA VAL A 507 1.92 -17.83 -4.70
C VAL A 507 0.81 -16.88 -5.16
N GLY A 508 0.42 -17.00 -6.43
CA GLY A 508 -0.76 -16.34 -7.03
C GLY A 508 -0.65 -14.82 -7.17
N LEU A 509 -0.82 -14.28 -8.37
CA LEU A 509 -0.93 -12.81 -8.57
C LEU A 509 -2.16 -12.24 -7.88
N ILE A 510 -3.25 -13.00 -7.97
CA ILE A 510 -4.49 -12.78 -7.24
C ILE A 510 -4.69 -13.97 -6.31
N ARG A 511 -5.01 -13.68 -5.05
CA ARG A 511 -5.25 -14.70 -4.05
C ARG A 511 -6.57 -14.49 -3.34
N TYR A 512 -7.30 -15.59 -3.13
CA TYR A 512 -8.50 -15.62 -2.31
C TYR A 512 -8.37 -16.73 -1.26
N ILE A 513 -8.72 -16.45 -0.01
CA ILE A 513 -8.84 -17.48 1.01
C ILE A 513 -10.13 -17.22 1.81
N GLY A 514 -11.02 -18.21 1.84
CA GLY A 514 -12.30 -18.11 2.54
C GLY A 514 -13.23 -19.29 2.26
N PRO A 515 -14.46 -19.27 2.83
CA PRO A 515 -15.39 -20.39 2.84
C PRO A 515 -15.98 -20.73 1.46
N PHE A 516 -15.98 -19.78 0.50
CA PHE A 516 -16.62 -19.94 -0.82
C PHE A 516 -15.61 -20.04 -1.97
N LYS A 517 -14.46 -20.68 -1.72
CA LYS A 517 -13.31 -20.76 -2.63
C LYS A 517 -13.64 -21.09 -4.08
N ASP A 518 -14.46 -22.10 -4.34
CA ASP A 518 -14.77 -22.51 -5.71
C ASP A 518 -15.63 -21.49 -6.46
N LYS A 519 -16.57 -20.82 -5.76
CA LYS A 519 -17.45 -19.82 -6.35
C LYS A 519 -16.67 -18.55 -6.66
N ILE A 520 -16.00 -18.00 -5.66
CA ILE A 520 -15.27 -16.73 -5.77
C ILE A 520 -14.04 -16.89 -6.67
N GLY A 521 -13.29 -17.98 -6.50
CA GLY A 521 -12.11 -18.29 -7.30
C GLY A 521 -12.40 -18.33 -8.80
N LYS A 522 -13.49 -19.00 -9.21
CA LYS A 522 -13.93 -19.02 -10.62
C LYS A 522 -14.35 -17.65 -11.14
N GLN A 523 -14.95 -16.81 -10.29
CA GLN A 523 -15.30 -15.44 -10.69
C GLN A 523 -14.06 -14.58 -10.94
N LEU A 524 -12.99 -14.78 -10.17
CA LEU A 524 -11.72 -14.04 -10.32
C LEU A 524 -10.82 -14.54 -11.46
N GLN A 525 -10.96 -15.80 -11.87
CA GLN A 525 -10.15 -16.40 -12.94
C GLN A 525 -10.45 -15.83 -14.33
N ASN A 526 -11.69 -15.40 -14.57
CA ASN A 526 -12.10 -14.90 -15.86
C ASN A 526 -11.61 -13.44 -16.01
N GLN A 527 -11.05 -13.10 -17.17
CA GLN A 527 -10.84 -11.70 -17.62
C GLN A 527 -9.65 -10.93 -16.97
N VAL A 528 -8.59 -11.66 -16.59
CA VAL A 528 -7.26 -11.07 -16.26
C VAL A 528 -6.31 -11.21 -17.44
N ILE A 529 -5.61 -10.13 -17.80
CA ILE A 529 -4.59 -10.11 -18.85
C ILE A 529 -3.21 -10.08 -18.19
N THR A 530 -2.35 -11.07 -18.46
CA THR A 530 -1.02 -11.17 -17.81
C THR A 530 0.13 -11.09 -18.81
N LYS A 531 1.25 -10.43 -18.43
CA LYS A 531 2.47 -10.30 -19.25
C LYS A 531 3.74 -10.35 -18.39
N ASN A 532 4.78 -11.06 -18.85
CA ASN A 532 6.13 -11.05 -18.24
C ASN A 532 6.14 -11.32 -16.72
N ILE A 533 5.41 -12.35 -16.26
CA ILE A 533 5.26 -12.66 -14.82
C ILE A 533 6.33 -13.64 -14.36
N ASN A 534 6.84 -13.43 -13.14
CA ASN A 534 7.76 -14.35 -12.48
C ASN A 534 7.09 -14.99 -11.25
N TYR A 535 6.86 -16.30 -11.34
CA TYR A 535 6.37 -17.13 -10.24
C TYR A 535 7.52 -17.87 -9.57
N ILE A 536 7.48 -18.01 -8.25
CA ILE A 536 8.51 -18.77 -7.50
C ILE A 536 8.00 -20.13 -7.02
N VAL A 537 6.77 -20.21 -6.51
CA VAL A 537 6.23 -21.45 -5.93
C VAL A 537 5.17 -22.10 -6.82
N GLN A 538 4.23 -21.31 -7.34
CA GLN A 538 3.11 -21.81 -8.16
C GLN A 538 2.78 -20.88 -9.33
N GLU A 539 2.68 -21.44 -10.54
CA GLU A 539 2.49 -20.70 -11.80
C GLU A 539 1.01 -20.30 -12.09
N GLN A 540 0.12 -20.39 -11.10
CA GLN A 540 -1.28 -20.01 -11.28
C GLN A 540 -1.50 -18.51 -11.07
N VAL A 541 -2.20 -17.85 -11.99
CA VAL A 541 -2.56 -16.42 -11.89
C VAL A 541 -3.44 -16.17 -10.67
N VAL A 542 -4.50 -16.98 -10.52
CA VAL A 542 -5.45 -16.90 -9.40
C VAL A 542 -5.34 -18.18 -8.59
N VAL A 543 -4.97 -18.05 -7.32
CA VAL A 543 -4.92 -19.15 -6.35
C VAL A 543 -5.98 -18.87 -5.29
N TYR A 544 -6.92 -19.80 -5.11
CA TYR A 544 -8.05 -19.60 -4.17
C TYR A 544 -8.13 -20.68 -3.07
N GLU A 545 -7.04 -21.41 -2.89
CA GLU A 545 -6.90 -22.43 -1.86
C GLU A 545 -5.56 -22.32 -1.14
N TYR A 546 -5.45 -23.05 -0.04
CA TYR A 546 -4.15 -23.30 0.56
C TYR A 546 -3.37 -24.26 -0.34
N ILE A 547 -2.06 -24.08 -0.38
CA ILE A 547 -1.16 -24.96 -1.11
C ILE A 547 -0.35 -25.81 -0.15
N THR A 548 0.42 -26.75 -0.70
CA THR A 548 1.25 -27.65 0.09
C THR A 548 2.09 -26.88 1.10
N ASN A 549 2.10 -27.39 2.34
CA ASN A 549 2.77 -26.88 3.52
C ASN A 549 2.23 -25.56 4.11
N GLU A 550 1.18 -24.96 3.54
CA GLU A 550 0.50 -23.84 4.20
C GLU A 550 -0.46 -24.37 5.27
N ARG A 551 -0.14 -24.08 6.52
CA ARG A 551 -0.87 -24.53 7.70
C ARG A 551 -1.68 -23.39 8.28
N ARG A 552 -2.96 -23.60 8.56
CA ARG A 552 -3.77 -22.62 9.30
C ARG A 552 -3.22 -22.44 10.71
N ILE A 553 -3.13 -21.18 11.15
CA ILE A 553 -2.64 -20.83 12.49
C ILE A 553 -3.75 -20.48 13.47
N SER A 554 -4.98 -20.29 12.98
CA SER A 554 -6.12 -19.91 13.81
C SER A 554 -7.40 -20.54 13.27
N GLN A 555 -8.26 -21.00 14.19
CA GLN A 555 -9.57 -21.56 13.86
C GLN A 555 -10.58 -20.50 13.41
N THR A 556 -10.38 -19.25 13.84
CA THR A 556 -11.30 -18.13 13.62
C THR A 556 -10.82 -17.16 12.55
N SER A 557 -9.65 -17.40 11.94
CA SER A 557 -9.14 -16.62 10.81
C SER A 557 -8.58 -17.52 9.72
N TYR A 558 -8.38 -16.95 8.54
CA TYR A 558 -7.79 -17.62 7.40
C TYR A 558 -6.30 -17.30 7.26
N GLN A 559 -5.68 -16.83 8.36
CA GLN A 559 -4.25 -16.66 8.48
C GLN A 559 -3.54 -18.02 8.51
N TYR A 560 -2.35 -18.07 7.92
CA TYR A 560 -1.56 -19.29 7.77
C TYR A 560 -0.07 -19.01 7.91
N GLY A 561 0.66 -20.06 8.28
CA GLY A 561 2.11 -20.12 8.28
C GLY A 561 2.59 -21.34 7.50
N LEU A 562 3.89 -21.61 7.51
CA LEU A 562 4.45 -22.76 6.81
C LEU A 562 4.80 -23.91 7.76
N CYS A 563 4.71 -25.14 7.27
CA CYS A 563 5.17 -26.33 7.97
C CYS A 563 6.67 -26.27 8.29
N LEU A 564 7.06 -26.78 9.46
CA LEU A 564 8.47 -26.91 9.85
C LEU A 564 9.16 -28.01 9.03
N SER A 565 10.48 -27.91 8.90
CA SER A 565 11.30 -28.97 8.31
C SER A 565 11.05 -30.32 8.99
N GLY A 566 10.96 -31.39 8.19
CA GLY A 566 10.60 -32.73 8.65
C GLY A 566 9.09 -32.99 8.79
N THR A 567 8.25 -32.00 8.47
CA THR A 567 6.79 -32.14 8.42
C THR A 567 6.24 -31.74 7.05
N VAL A 568 5.05 -32.23 6.71
CA VAL A 568 4.38 -31.97 5.43
C VAL A 568 2.88 -31.79 5.62
N LEU A 569 2.29 -30.93 4.79
CA LEU A 569 0.84 -30.83 4.66
C LEU A 569 0.46 -30.80 3.18
N ARG A 570 -0.09 -31.91 2.68
CA ARG A 570 -0.20 -32.17 1.23
C ARG A 570 -1.10 -31.16 0.51
N GLU A 571 -2.33 -31.02 1.00
CA GLU A 571 -3.38 -30.18 0.41
C GLU A 571 -3.42 -28.76 0.99
N GLY A 572 -2.59 -28.47 2.01
CA GLY A 572 -2.65 -27.20 2.74
C GLY A 572 -3.94 -27.05 3.57
N GLY A 573 -4.03 -25.98 4.36
CA GLY A 573 -5.27 -25.54 5.00
C GLY A 573 -5.66 -26.26 6.30
N GLU A 574 -5.02 -27.37 6.63
CA GLU A 574 -5.16 -28.00 7.95
C GLU A 574 -4.38 -27.26 9.04
N PHE A 575 -4.71 -27.57 10.30
CA PHE A 575 -4.08 -26.96 11.49
C PHE A 575 -2.78 -27.64 11.92
N GLN A 576 -2.54 -28.89 11.50
CA GLN A 576 -1.37 -29.67 11.89
C GLN A 576 -0.65 -30.23 10.68
N CYS A 577 0.65 -29.98 10.61
CA CYS A 577 1.52 -30.63 9.65
C CYS A 577 1.83 -32.04 10.15
N LEU A 578 1.76 -33.01 9.25
CA LEU A 578 2.04 -34.40 9.56
C LEU A 578 3.55 -34.64 9.53
N LYS A 579 4.03 -35.61 10.33
CA LYS A 579 5.41 -36.07 10.23
C LYS A 579 5.67 -36.53 8.79
N CYS A 580 6.84 -36.19 8.25
CA CYS A 580 7.26 -36.73 6.95
C CYS A 580 7.21 -38.26 6.97
N GLU A 581 6.64 -38.84 5.93
CA GLU A 581 6.55 -40.30 5.75
C GLU A 581 7.94 -40.93 5.82
N ASP A 582 7.99 -42.17 6.33
CA ASP A 582 9.25 -42.88 6.45
C ASP A 582 9.90 -43.03 5.06
N HIS A 583 11.23 -42.84 5.02
CA HIS A 583 12.03 -42.80 3.79
C HIS A 583 11.81 -41.59 2.86
N GLY A 584 10.99 -40.62 3.28
CA GLY A 584 10.89 -39.29 2.66
C GLY A 584 11.83 -38.25 3.25
N ILE A 585 12.10 -37.22 2.46
CA ILE A 585 12.67 -35.94 2.91
C ILE A 585 11.61 -34.87 2.66
N CYS A 586 11.24 -34.15 3.71
CA CYS A 586 10.33 -33.02 3.66
C CYS A 586 11.07 -31.80 4.18
N GLU A 587 11.41 -30.87 3.30
CA GLU A 587 12.18 -29.67 3.66
C GLU A 587 11.37 -28.69 4.55
N GLY A 588 10.04 -28.82 4.58
CA GLY A 588 9.15 -27.82 5.19
C GLY A 588 9.16 -26.53 4.37
N GLY A 589 8.54 -25.46 4.89
CA GLY A 589 8.39 -24.22 4.12
C GLY A 589 7.63 -24.46 2.81
N TYR A 590 8.00 -23.74 1.75
CA TYR A 590 7.60 -24.09 0.38
C TYR A 590 8.55 -25.09 -0.28
N GLY A 591 9.52 -25.67 0.44
CA GLY A 591 10.48 -26.65 -0.09
C GLY A 591 9.83 -27.92 -0.65
N PHE A 592 10.62 -28.72 -1.36
CA PHE A 592 10.11 -29.94 -1.99
C PHE A 592 10.00 -31.09 -0.99
N ASN A 593 9.07 -32.00 -1.28
CA ASN A 593 8.99 -33.31 -0.64
C ASN A 593 9.43 -34.36 -1.66
N TYR A 594 10.34 -35.25 -1.28
CA TYR A 594 10.94 -36.22 -2.21
C TYR A 594 11.50 -37.47 -1.51
N PRO A 595 11.70 -38.59 -2.25
CA PRO A 595 12.29 -39.80 -1.68
C PRO A 595 13.76 -39.60 -1.26
N LYS A 596 14.17 -40.28 -0.19
CA LYS A 596 15.59 -40.48 0.14
C LYS A 596 16.28 -41.29 -0.96
N LYS A 597 17.62 -41.26 -0.96
CA LYS A 597 18.43 -42.20 -1.75
C LYS A 597 17.97 -43.64 -1.50
N HIS A 598 17.98 -44.46 -2.57
CA HIS A 598 17.48 -45.84 -2.63
C HIS A 598 15.96 -46.01 -2.71
N TYR A 599 15.19 -44.92 -2.68
CA TYR A 599 13.73 -44.95 -2.78
C TYR A 599 13.23 -44.18 -4.01
N TRP A 600 12.02 -44.53 -4.44
CA TRP A 600 11.32 -43.97 -5.59
C TRP A 600 9.85 -43.68 -5.24
N ARG A 601 9.17 -42.87 -6.03
CA ARG A 601 7.73 -42.64 -5.90
C ARG A 601 7.03 -42.65 -7.25
N SER A 602 5.76 -43.05 -7.25
CA SER A 602 4.96 -43.20 -8.48
C SER A 602 4.71 -41.87 -9.20
N SER A 603 4.66 -40.76 -8.47
CA SER A 603 4.50 -39.41 -9.01
C SER A 603 5.07 -38.38 -8.04
N LYS A 604 5.25 -37.13 -8.50
CA LYS A 604 5.69 -36.01 -7.64
C LYS A 604 4.72 -35.65 -6.51
N ASP A 605 3.46 -36.09 -6.64
CA ASP A 605 2.42 -35.89 -5.63
C ASP A 605 2.30 -37.10 -4.69
N SER A 606 2.92 -38.23 -5.04
CA SER A 606 2.96 -39.41 -4.18
C SER A 606 3.92 -39.19 -3.02
N HIS A 607 3.49 -39.65 -1.85
CA HIS A 607 4.26 -39.66 -0.61
C HIS A 607 4.53 -41.09 -0.15
N GLU A 608 4.20 -42.08 -0.99
CA GLU A 608 4.55 -43.47 -0.79
C GLU A 608 5.90 -43.74 -1.46
N TYR A 609 6.88 -44.09 -0.64
CA TYR A 609 8.24 -44.31 -1.08
C TYR A 609 8.53 -45.81 -1.21
N ILE A 610 8.78 -46.23 -2.43
CA ILE A 610 9.04 -47.62 -2.81
C ILE A 610 10.55 -47.80 -2.83
N TYR A 611 11.06 -48.81 -2.11
CA TYR A 611 12.48 -49.15 -2.14
C TYR A 611 12.85 -49.76 -3.51
N CYS A 612 13.99 -49.34 -4.07
CA CYS A 612 14.48 -49.85 -5.35
C CYS A 612 15.18 -51.20 -5.15
N GLU A 613 14.41 -52.27 -4.98
CA GLU A 613 14.89 -53.61 -4.55
C GLU A 613 16.01 -54.19 -5.41
N ASP A 614 15.87 -54.14 -6.74
CA ASP A 614 16.81 -54.81 -7.66
C ASP A 614 18.18 -54.14 -7.68
N GLU A 615 18.20 -52.81 -7.75
CA GLU A 615 19.41 -52.01 -7.92
C GLU A 615 19.28 -50.67 -7.16
N PRO A 616 19.45 -50.67 -5.82
CA PRO A 616 19.15 -49.50 -4.98
C PRO A 616 19.93 -48.24 -5.38
N GLU A 617 21.17 -48.41 -5.81
CA GLU A 617 22.09 -47.33 -6.19
C GLU A 617 21.67 -46.57 -7.46
N LEU A 618 20.66 -47.06 -8.20
CA LEU A 618 20.10 -46.34 -9.35
C LEU A 618 19.18 -45.20 -8.94
N CYS A 619 18.55 -45.31 -7.76
CA CYS A 619 17.65 -44.30 -7.21
C CYS A 619 18.45 -43.33 -6.33
N LEU A 620 18.77 -42.15 -6.88
CA LEU A 620 19.58 -41.16 -6.17
C LEU A 620 18.80 -40.40 -5.09
N GLY A 621 17.47 -40.57 -5.05
CA GLY A 621 16.56 -39.72 -4.29
C GLY A 621 16.21 -38.45 -5.07
N ASN A 622 15.39 -37.57 -4.50
CA ASN A 622 14.96 -36.32 -5.16
C ASN A 622 14.32 -36.51 -6.55
N ASP A 623 13.67 -37.65 -6.79
CA ASP A 623 13.14 -38.07 -8.10
C ASP A 623 14.21 -38.17 -9.21
N GLU A 624 15.48 -38.33 -8.84
CA GLU A 624 16.59 -38.46 -9.77
C GLU A 624 17.07 -39.90 -9.88
N CYS A 625 17.34 -40.30 -11.12
CA CYS A 625 17.98 -41.56 -11.47
C CYS A 625 19.46 -41.34 -11.74
N LYS A 626 20.25 -42.39 -11.49
CA LYS A 626 21.65 -42.45 -11.90
C LYS A 626 21.78 -42.23 -13.41
N GLU A 627 22.85 -41.55 -13.82
CA GLU A 627 23.09 -41.21 -15.22
C GLU A 627 22.93 -42.44 -16.15
N GLY A 628 22.15 -42.27 -17.20
CA GLY A 628 21.84 -43.31 -18.18
C GLY A 628 20.60 -44.14 -17.88
N TYR A 629 19.97 -43.94 -16.72
CA TYR A 629 18.74 -44.60 -16.28
C TYR A 629 17.57 -43.61 -16.15
N LYS A 630 16.35 -44.10 -16.33
CA LYS A 630 15.07 -43.37 -16.28
C LYS A 630 13.91 -44.32 -15.96
N GLY A 631 12.69 -43.76 -15.91
CA GLY A 631 11.45 -44.51 -15.74
C GLY A 631 11.19 -44.91 -14.28
N PRO A 632 10.07 -45.59 -14.01
CA PRO A 632 9.74 -46.05 -12.67
C PRO A 632 10.88 -46.88 -12.05
N LEU A 633 11.22 -46.59 -10.78
CA LEU A 633 12.30 -47.25 -10.04
C LEU A 633 13.69 -47.13 -10.70
N CYS A 634 13.86 -46.22 -11.65
CA CYS A 634 15.10 -46.05 -12.42
C CYS A 634 15.55 -47.32 -13.17
N GLN A 635 14.61 -48.17 -13.57
CA GLN A 635 14.91 -49.48 -14.17
C GLN A 635 14.98 -49.47 -15.71
N GLN A 636 14.78 -48.33 -16.36
CA GLN A 636 14.81 -48.22 -17.82
C GLN A 636 16.05 -47.45 -18.26
N CYS A 637 16.66 -47.83 -19.38
CA CYS A 637 17.74 -47.02 -19.96
C CYS A 637 17.18 -45.73 -20.58
N ASP A 638 17.91 -44.62 -20.46
CA ASP A 638 17.55 -43.36 -21.12
C ASP A 638 17.89 -43.42 -22.62
N PHE A 639 17.05 -44.13 -23.37
CA PHE A 639 17.19 -44.31 -24.82
C PHE A 639 17.22 -42.98 -25.57
N LYS A 640 16.51 -41.97 -25.06
CA LYS A 640 16.44 -40.63 -25.66
C LYS A 640 17.80 -39.92 -25.62
N ASN A 641 18.59 -40.17 -24.57
CA ASN A 641 19.95 -39.64 -24.42
C ASN A 641 21.04 -40.62 -24.87
N GLY A 642 20.68 -41.67 -25.61
CA GLY A 642 21.61 -42.60 -26.24
C GLY A 642 22.16 -43.69 -25.32
N TYR A 643 21.48 -44.00 -24.22
CA TYR A 643 21.84 -45.12 -23.34
C TYR A 643 21.02 -46.36 -23.70
N ASN A 644 21.63 -47.54 -23.67
CA ASN A 644 20.96 -48.81 -23.94
C ASN A 644 21.53 -49.92 -23.04
N GLN A 645 20.77 -51.01 -22.91
CA GLN A 645 21.10 -52.14 -22.06
C GLN A 645 22.27 -52.92 -22.64
N SER A 646 23.30 -53.14 -21.83
CA SER A 646 24.45 -53.97 -22.18
C SER A 646 24.14 -55.47 -22.05
N GLN A 647 25.06 -56.32 -22.50
CA GLN A 647 24.98 -57.78 -22.30
C GLN A 647 24.94 -58.21 -20.81
N ILE A 648 25.29 -57.32 -19.89
CA ILE A 648 25.32 -57.53 -18.44
C ILE A 648 24.18 -56.74 -17.75
N SER A 649 23.08 -56.47 -18.48
CA SER A 649 21.87 -55.81 -17.97
C SER A 649 22.05 -54.38 -17.42
N THR A 650 23.21 -53.74 -17.61
CA THR A 650 23.48 -52.35 -17.19
C THR A 650 23.33 -51.36 -18.33
N CYS A 651 22.83 -50.15 -18.07
CA CYS A 651 22.68 -49.12 -19.08
C CYS A 651 24.03 -48.47 -19.40
N GLN A 652 24.44 -48.50 -20.67
CA GLN A 652 25.68 -47.91 -21.15
C GLN A 652 25.41 -46.94 -22.30
N LYS A 653 26.20 -45.87 -22.37
CA LYS A 653 26.10 -44.88 -23.44
C LYS A 653 26.58 -45.50 -24.76
N CYS A 654 25.71 -45.55 -25.76
CA CYS A 654 26.07 -46.05 -27.08
C CYS A 654 27.12 -45.12 -27.72
N PRO A 655 28.18 -45.67 -28.34
CA PRO A 655 29.19 -44.86 -29.00
C PRO A 655 28.58 -44.03 -30.14
N ALA A 656 28.98 -42.76 -30.24
CA ALA A 656 28.54 -41.86 -31.30
C ALA A 656 28.98 -42.40 -32.66
N SER A 657 28.01 -42.89 -33.45
CA SER A 657 28.11 -43.29 -34.85
C SER A 657 29.23 -44.28 -35.23
N SER A 658 28.89 -45.55 -35.42
CA SER A 658 29.51 -46.27 -36.55
C SER A 658 28.75 -45.89 -37.82
N SER A 659 29.46 -45.39 -38.83
CA SER A 659 28.88 -44.99 -40.11
C SER A 659 27.97 -46.07 -40.71
N SER A 660 26.96 -45.67 -41.48
CA SER A 660 26.09 -46.61 -42.23
C SER A 660 26.89 -47.56 -43.14
N ILE A 661 28.11 -47.19 -43.52
CA ILE A 661 29.04 -48.00 -44.32
C ILE A 661 29.57 -49.18 -43.52
N THR A 662 29.89 -48.98 -42.23
CA THR A 662 30.32 -50.04 -41.31
C THR A 662 29.22 -51.11 -41.14
N LYS A 663 27.94 -50.70 -41.17
CA LYS A 663 26.78 -51.60 -41.10
C LYS A 663 26.67 -52.53 -42.31
N ILE A 664 26.89 -51.99 -43.51
CA ILE A 664 26.85 -52.74 -44.76
C ILE A 664 27.98 -53.77 -44.78
N ILE A 665 29.20 -53.39 -44.40
CA ILE A 665 30.37 -54.27 -44.40
C ILE A 665 30.19 -55.47 -43.44
N ILE A 666 29.71 -55.24 -42.21
CA ILE A 666 29.48 -56.32 -41.24
C ILE A 666 28.38 -57.27 -41.71
N MET A 667 27.27 -56.75 -42.26
CA MET A 667 26.19 -57.58 -42.80
C MET A 667 26.67 -58.44 -43.98
N HIS A 668 27.48 -57.89 -44.87
CA HIS A 668 28.04 -58.63 -46.00
C HIS A 668 29.01 -59.72 -45.52
N LEU A 669 29.86 -59.42 -44.54
CA LEU A 669 30.77 -60.41 -43.95
C LEU A 669 30.03 -61.56 -43.25
N GLN A 670 28.91 -61.28 -42.56
CA GLN A 670 28.07 -62.31 -41.92
C GLN A 670 27.34 -63.19 -42.94
N ILE A 671 26.83 -62.60 -44.03
CA ILE A 671 26.22 -63.35 -45.13
C ILE A 671 27.28 -64.21 -45.83
N SER A 672 28.47 -63.67 -46.11
CA SER A 672 29.58 -64.43 -46.69
C SER A 672 30.07 -65.57 -45.80
N TYR A 673 29.97 -65.42 -44.47
CA TYR A 673 30.30 -66.49 -43.52
C TYR A 673 29.24 -67.60 -43.49
N LEU A 674 27.95 -67.26 -43.58
CA LEU A 674 26.83 -68.22 -43.58
C LEU A 674 26.66 -68.97 -44.90
N VAL A 675 27.09 -68.38 -46.02
CA VAL A 675 26.93 -68.95 -47.38
C VAL A 675 28.24 -69.62 -47.84
N LYS A 676 29.24 -69.75 -46.97
CA LYS A 676 30.53 -70.38 -47.31
C LYS A 676 30.35 -71.89 -47.58
N PRO A 677 30.82 -72.42 -48.73
CA PRO A 677 30.91 -73.86 -48.96
C PRO A 677 32.03 -74.51 -48.13
N ASP A 678 31.82 -75.75 -47.70
CA ASP A 678 32.69 -76.47 -46.74
C ASP A 678 34.15 -76.65 -47.19
N ASP A 679 34.43 -76.53 -48.50
CA ASP A 679 35.73 -76.87 -49.10
C ASP A 679 36.72 -75.69 -49.24
N LEU A 680 36.39 -74.50 -48.75
CA LEU A 680 37.26 -73.31 -48.89
C LEU A 680 38.19 -73.13 -47.68
N SER A 681 39.49 -73.40 -47.82
CA SER A 681 40.50 -73.12 -46.78
C SER A 681 40.87 -71.63 -46.77
N ILE A 682 40.63 -70.96 -45.64
CA ILE A 682 40.94 -69.55 -45.46
C ILE A 682 42.33 -69.46 -44.82
N PRO A 683 43.26 -68.62 -45.32
CA PRO A 683 44.58 -68.42 -44.72
C PRO A 683 44.49 -67.97 -43.24
N ASP A 684 45.37 -68.47 -42.38
CA ASP A 684 45.36 -68.25 -40.92
C ASP A 684 45.29 -66.77 -40.50
N ILE A 685 45.81 -65.85 -41.33
CA ILE A 685 45.77 -64.39 -41.12
C ILE A 685 44.33 -63.83 -41.13
N ILE A 686 43.39 -64.46 -41.84
CA ILE A 686 42.01 -63.98 -41.98
C ILE A 686 41.07 -64.69 -40.97
N GLN A 687 41.49 -65.82 -40.41
CA GLN A 687 40.68 -66.63 -39.49
C GLN A 687 40.35 -65.89 -38.17
N GLY A 688 41.26 -65.04 -37.69
CA GLY A 688 41.01 -64.15 -36.55
C GLY A 688 39.96 -63.07 -36.85
N PHE A 689 39.92 -62.57 -38.09
CA PHE A 689 38.96 -61.55 -38.54
C PHE A 689 37.54 -62.14 -38.74
N SER A 690 37.43 -63.33 -39.33
CA SER A 690 36.14 -63.98 -39.57
C SER A 690 35.47 -64.49 -38.28
N THR A 691 36.26 -64.96 -37.31
CA THR A 691 35.72 -65.49 -36.04
C THR A 691 35.29 -64.40 -35.05
N GLY A 692 35.82 -63.18 -35.16
CA GLY A 692 35.47 -62.03 -34.31
C GLY A 692 34.28 -61.20 -34.79
N LEU A 693 34.14 -60.96 -36.10
CA LEU A 693 33.13 -60.04 -36.67
C LEU A 693 32.03 -60.75 -37.50
N ALA A 694 32.33 -61.90 -38.11
CA ALA A 694 31.41 -62.57 -39.03
C ALA A 694 30.61 -63.72 -38.40
N ASN A 695 31.00 -64.18 -37.20
CA ASN A 695 30.26 -65.19 -36.44
C ASN A 695 29.08 -64.52 -35.69
N PRO A 696 27.81 -64.82 -36.05
CA PRO A 696 26.64 -64.19 -35.42
C PRO A 696 26.53 -64.49 -33.91
N GLY A 697 27.14 -65.57 -33.40
CA GLY A 697 27.16 -65.89 -31.97
C GLY A 697 28.21 -65.13 -31.14
N LYS A 698 29.25 -64.56 -31.78
CA LYS A 698 30.29 -63.73 -31.12
C LYS A 698 30.17 -62.23 -31.44
N ALA A 699 29.64 -61.89 -32.63
CA ALA A 699 29.43 -60.52 -33.09
C ALA A 699 28.20 -59.83 -32.48
N VAL A 700 27.52 -60.45 -31.51
CA VAL A 700 26.54 -59.79 -30.62
C VAL A 700 27.23 -58.78 -29.68
N SER A 701 28.37 -58.22 -30.07
CA SER A 701 28.95 -57.06 -29.39
C SER A 701 27.92 -55.93 -29.40
N LEU A 702 27.86 -55.17 -28.29
CA LEU A 702 27.08 -53.96 -28.02
C LEU A 702 26.46 -53.20 -29.23
N PRO A 703 27.16 -52.96 -30.36
CA PRO A 703 26.60 -52.32 -31.55
C PRO A 703 25.18 -52.76 -31.94
N LEU A 704 24.87 -54.06 -32.05
CA LEU A 704 23.55 -54.51 -32.57
C LEU A 704 22.37 -54.21 -31.62
N ILE A 705 22.60 -54.29 -30.30
CA ILE A 705 21.59 -53.93 -29.27
C ILE A 705 21.36 -52.41 -29.27
N CYS A 706 22.42 -51.61 -29.43
CA CYS A 706 22.34 -50.17 -29.66
C CYS A 706 21.65 -49.81 -31.01
N PHE A 707 21.76 -50.64 -32.05
CA PHE A 707 21.23 -50.35 -33.38
C PHE A 707 19.71 -50.52 -33.51
N GLN A 708 19.08 -51.46 -32.80
CA GLN A 708 17.60 -51.61 -32.83
C GLN A 708 16.88 -50.40 -32.19
N ALA A 709 17.49 -49.74 -31.20
CA ALA A 709 16.91 -48.55 -30.55
C ALA A 709 16.97 -47.27 -31.41
N GLN A 710 17.94 -47.17 -32.33
CA GLN A 710 18.03 -46.02 -33.26
C GLN A 710 17.01 -46.07 -34.41
N ASP A 711 16.49 -47.24 -34.78
CA ASP A 711 15.41 -47.35 -35.77
C ASP A 711 14.01 -47.14 -35.15
N ALA A 712 13.81 -47.51 -33.87
CA ALA A 712 12.57 -47.23 -33.14
C ALA A 712 12.32 -45.73 -32.92
N THR A 713 13.39 -44.93 -32.80
CA THR A 713 13.31 -43.46 -32.66
C THR A 713 13.05 -42.73 -33.99
N LYS A 714 13.16 -43.41 -35.14
CA LYS A 714 12.91 -42.82 -36.47
C LYS A 714 11.53 -43.11 -37.05
N LYS A 715 10.73 -44.03 -36.48
CA LYS A 715 9.46 -44.48 -37.07
C LYS A 715 8.17 -44.05 -36.35
N THR A 716 8.21 -43.17 -35.35
CA THR A 716 6.99 -42.62 -34.74
C THR A 716 6.98 -41.09 -34.80
N HIS A 717 6.61 -40.57 -35.96
CA HIS A 717 5.89 -39.30 -36.03
C HIS A 717 4.38 -39.59 -35.94
N THR A 718 3.67 -38.71 -35.23
CA THR A 718 2.21 -38.46 -35.34
C THR A 718 1.22 -39.44 -34.67
N GLN A 719 0.39 -38.86 -33.79
CA GLN A 719 -0.90 -39.33 -33.23
C GLN A 719 -0.90 -40.35 -32.06
N TYR A 720 -1.76 -40.03 -31.06
CA TYR A 720 -2.14 -40.75 -29.83
C TYR A 720 -1.35 -40.48 -28.54
N VAL A 721 -1.62 -39.30 -27.97
CA VAL A 721 -1.73 -39.12 -26.52
C VAL A 721 -3.11 -39.64 -26.11
N ASN A 722 -3.16 -40.79 -25.44
CA ASN A 722 -4.13 -41.20 -24.41
C ASN A 722 -4.28 -42.73 -24.37
N GLN A 723 -4.43 -43.24 -23.15
CA GLN A 723 -4.68 -44.63 -22.75
C GLN A 723 -3.44 -45.54 -22.67
N LEU A 724 -3.01 -45.81 -21.43
CA LEU A 724 -3.38 -47.06 -20.76
C LEU A 724 -2.92 -47.08 -19.30
N SER A 725 -3.89 -46.79 -18.44
CA SER A 725 -3.96 -47.22 -17.06
C SER A 725 -4.36 -48.71 -17.04
N PHE A 726 -3.79 -49.48 -16.11
CA PHE A 726 -4.16 -50.83 -15.67
C PHE A 726 -3.92 -52.03 -16.63
N GLY A 727 -3.14 -53.01 -16.13
CA GLY A 727 -3.63 -54.37 -15.88
C GLY A 727 -3.55 -55.44 -16.98
N TYR A 728 -2.85 -56.53 -16.61
CA TYR A 728 -2.97 -57.94 -17.06
C TYR A 728 -2.31 -58.44 -18.36
N LEU A 729 -1.34 -59.35 -18.15
CA LEU A 729 -1.22 -60.71 -18.70
C LEU A 729 -1.81 -60.99 -20.11
N TYR A 730 -0.96 -61.35 -21.07
CA TYR A 730 -1.33 -62.35 -22.08
C TYR A 730 -0.13 -63.19 -22.53
N ILE A 731 -0.31 -64.51 -22.34
CA ILE A 731 0.47 -65.61 -22.90
C ILE A 731 0.01 -65.78 -24.36
N GLU A 732 0.96 -66.02 -25.27
CA GLU A 732 0.87 -66.86 -26.49
C GLU A 732 1.48 -66.21 -27.74
N PHE A 733 2.56 -66.85 -28.17
CA PHE A 733 3.15 -66.85 -29.51
C PHE A 733 2.11 -67.14 -30.60
N LYS A 734 2.16 -66.36 -31.71
CA LYS A 734 2.02 -66.93 -33.06
C LYS A 734 2.76 -66.06 -34.10
N PRO A 735 3.68 -66.66 -34.89
CA PRO A 735 4.50 -65.95 -35.87
C PRO A 735 3.82 -65.98 -37.25
N GLN A 736 3.38 -64.83 -37.77
CA GLN A 736 3.11 -64.68 -39.20
C GLN A 736 3.46 -63.28 -39.68
N SER A 737 4.16 -63.24 -40.82
CA SER A 737 4.36 -62.11 -41.74
C SER A 737 5.75 -61.46 -41.77
N TYR A 738 6.76 -62.16 -42.31
CA TYR A 738 7.90 -61.54 -43.01
C TYR A 738 8.47 -62.46 -44.13
N TYR A 739 7.61 -63.19 -44.85
CA TYR A 739 8.06 -64.07 -45.95
C TYR A 739 7.55 -63.65 -47.34
N TRP A 740 6.68 -62.64 -47.44
CA TRP A 740 6.10 -62.22 -48.73
C TRP A 740 6.82 -61.07 -49.43
N GLU A 741 7.59 -60.23 -48.72
CA GLU A 741 8.25 -59.06 -49.32
C GLU A 741 9.58 -59.39 -50.01
N ILE A 742 10.24 -60.50 -49.64
CA ILE A 742 11.52 -60.92 -50.24
C ILE A 742 11.30 -61.63 -51.59
N ILE A 743 10.17 -62.33 -51.77
CA ILE A 743 9.85 -63.04 -53.02
C ILE A 743 9.39 -62.06 -54.11
N THR A 744 8.74 -60.94 -53.76
CA THR A 744 8.35 -59.92 -54.74
C THR A 744 9.53 -59.07 -55.24
N MET A 745 10.57 -58.89 -54.42
CA MET A 745 11.80 -58.21 -54.84
C MET A 745 12.70 -59.09 -55.72
N ALA A 746 12.72 -60.41 -55.50
CA ALA A 746 13.46 -61.35 -56.34
C ALA A 746 12.82 -61.53 -57.74
N MET A 747 11.50 -61.43 -57.85
CA MET A 747 10.79 -61.58 -59.14
C MET A 747 10.82 -60.32 -60.02
N LYS A 748 10.97 -59.11 -59.45
CA LYS A 748 11.10 -57.86 -60.22
C LYS A 748 12.52 -57.52 -60.69
N GLY A 749 13.53 -58.25 -60.21
CA GLY A 749 14.93 -58.10 -60.64
C GLY A 749 15.30 -58.90 -61.90
N LEU A 750 14.48 -59.89 -62.28
CA LEU A 750 14.73 -60.79 -63.41
C LEU A 750 14.02 -60.39 -64.71
N GLU A 751 13.24 -59.29 -64.73
CA GLU A 751 12.54 -58.77 -65.91
C GLU A 751 13.34 -57.71 -66.71
N LYS A 752 14.66 -57.56 -66.48
CA LYS A 752 15.49 -56.52 -67.11
C LYS A 752 16.72 -56.99 -67.88
N LEU A 753 16.74 -58.24 -68.34
CA LEU A 753 17.74 -58.72 -69.31
C LEU A 753 17.04 -59.48 -70.46
N GLU A 754 17.04 -58.81 -71.61
CA GLU A 754 17.01 -59.33 -72.98
C GLU A 754 15.71 -59.96 -73.54
N TYR A 755 14.98 -59.12 -74.29
CA TYR A 755 14.39 -59.53 -75.56
C TYR A 755 15.28 -58.96 -76.69
N PHE A 756 16.10 -59.80 -77.32
CA PHE A 756 16.33 -59.69 -78.77
C PHE A 756 16.15 -61.08 -79.37
N LYS A 757 15.27 -61.12 -80.36
CA LYS A 757 14.74 -62.30 -81.02
C LYS A 757 15.38 -62.36 -82.40
N ILE A 758 15.61 -63.60 -82.86
CA ILE A 758 15.60 -64.08 -84.26
C ILE A 758 16.97 -64.10 -84.99
N ILE A 759 17.51 -65.34 -85.12
CA ILE A 759 17.96 -66.01 -86.37
C ILE A 759 18.26 -65.02 -87.52
N ASP A 760 19.50 -64.70 -87.88
CA ASP A 760 20.58 -65.53 -88.44
C ASP A 760 21.96 -64.98 -88.07
#